data_AF-A0A937PS55-F1
#
_entry.id   AF-A0A937PS55-F1
#
_cell.length_a   1.000
_cell.length_b   1.000
_cell.length_c   1.000
_cell.angle_alpha   90.00
_cell.angle_beta   90.00
_cell.angle_gamma   90.00
#
_symmetry.space_group_name_H-M   'P 1'
#
loop_
_entity.id
_entity.type
_entity.pdbx_description
1 polymer ?
#
loop_
_entity_poly.entity_id
_entity_poly.type
_entity_poly.pdbx_seq_one_letter_code
_entity_poly.pdbx_strand_id
1 'polypeptide(L)'
;MDRLRRMMFALCLVATAAAAWAAAGLAAEPDGRFDRLDRLQVLGDAYPRAFFFRASEGAAARRGADYDEWDVTFSRLMGIQGKALDEEVPGRGLRNPDFFTRFKQAHPEQLVLLHYNGNARDPRFDGGPFFAGHWLYYEGATVLSEVPAEAGPTEIRVSDPSRFHTSMGRYRSSNDDIGLCVLDAAGRLDWHASEQARLVSVDRERGVITVERGCYGTEPRAFAAGKAYAAAHATEGPWGQRSHLMWFYNYSTHCPKDEGGRTCADVHADELADRFAPGGQLAAFDGVEFDVLFHTRARQADCDADGKPDGGVFGGVNTYGLGVIRFLERLRERLGEDRLITADGHHDTHQRGFGVANGIESEGWPALNDREVADWSGGLNRHDFWAVRGRAPIFNYINHKFTEPTGDPGRPEMRPDVPWPIHRLVLAAAVMTNSAVCYSYAPPPEKGETFGVWDELWMGTAHRLAYLGRPAGPARRLAAEAPDRLGGAAAPPGEALLKRLSGNGLRFALDAGAVKVTADDASASEIVFRLRGVPCDGPDLVVRATLRAAPLPGYPEAMARLAHVGIAKPEGELVTAPVRYMTWADGQAFTSHAYFSDVRSKTVDLEFVFEGASPVWIGPVTAHAAPDAMVRVFEHGVVLANPSPRPQTFDLARLAPGRSLRRIRGSSRQDPQTNSGAPVGTTVTLGPKDGLFLVDAEARDQM
;
A
#
# COMPACT_ATOMS: atom_id res chain seq x y z
N MET A 1 -10.03 -33.69 71.13
CA MET A 1 -10.73 -34.08 69.88
C MET A 1 -11.32 -32.90 69.12
N ASP A 2 -11.83 -31.86 69.78
CA ASP A 2 -12.52 -30.76 69.10
C ASP A 2 -11.59 -29.76 68.36
N ARG A 3 -10.36 -29.57 68.85
CA ARG A 3 -9.31 -28.81 68.10
C ARG A 3 -8.84 -29.52 66.83
N LEU A 4 -8.79 -30.86 66.84
CA LEU A 4 -8.36 -31.63 65.67
C LEU A 4 -9.41 -31.57 64.54
N ARG A 5 -10.71 -31.57 64.91
CA ARG A 5 -11.81 -31.43 63.93
C ARG A 5 -11.87 -30.05 63.29
N ARG A 6 -11.61 -28.97 64.04
CA ARG A 6 -11.55 -27.60 63.48
C ARG A 6 -10.34 -27.40 62.58
N MET A 7 -9.21 -28.03 62.89
CA MET A 7 -8.01 -27.97 62.04
C MET A 7 -8.18 -28.76 60.73
N MET A 8 -8.85 -29.92 60.78
CA MET A 8 -9.19 -30.67 59.55
C MET A 8 -10.22 -29.95 58.67
N PHE A 9 -11.23 -29.28 59.24
CA PHE A 9 -12.20 -28.51 58.45
C PHE A 9 -11.56 -27.29 57.77
N ALA A 10 -10.62 -26.61 58.45
CA ALA A 10 -9.87 -25.51 57.86
C ALA A 10 -8.90 -25.99 56.76
N LEU A 11 -8.24 -27.14 56.94
CA LEU A 11 -7.38 -27.73 55.91
C LEU A 11 -8.18 -28.18 54.67
N CYS A 12 -9.37 -28.75 54.85
CA CYS A 12 -10.24 -29.13 53.72
C CYS A 12 -10.75 -27.91 52.95
N LEU A 13 -11.11 -26.81 53.62
CA LEU A 13 -11.57 -25.58 52.96
C LEU A 13 -10.45 -24.88 52.17
N VAL A 14 -9.22 -24.86 52.70
CA VAL A 14 -8.05 -24.33 51.98
C VAL A 14 -7.66 -25.24 50.81
N ALA A 15 -7.78 -26.56 50.95
CA ALA A 15 -7.53 -27.50 49.86
C ALA A 15 -8.57 -27.41 48.73
N THR A 16 -9.86 -27.18 49.04
CA THR A 16 -10.89 -26.95 48.02
C THR A 16 -10.80 -25.57 47.37
N ALA A 17 -10.37 -24.53 48.09
CA ALA A 17 -10.11 -23.21 47.50
C ALA A 17 -8.86 -23.20 46.62
N ALA A 18 -7.79 -23.90 47.02
CA ALA A 18 -6.60 -24.09 46.21
C ALA A 18 -6.84 -24.98 44.98
N ALA A 19 -7.72 -25.98 45.08
CA ALA A 19 -8.14 -26.78 43.92
C ALA A 19 -9.07 -26.00 42.97
N ALA A 20 -9.91 -25.09 43.47
CA ALA A 20 -10.71 -24.19 42.65
C ALA A 20 -9.87 -23.09 41.98
N TRP A 21 -8.81 -22.60 42.63
CA TRP A 21 -7.83 -21.69 42.01
C TRP A 21 -6.87 -22.41 41.05
N ALA A 22 -6.52 -23.67 41.31
CA ALA A 22 -5.77 -24.49 40.37
C ALA A 22 -6.62 -24.89 39.16
N ALA A 23 -7.92 -25.15 39.32
CA ALA A 23 -8.82 -25.43 38.19
C ALA A 23 -9.23 -24.16 37.41
N ALA A 24 -9.18 -22.97 38.01
CA ALA A 24 -9.35 -21.69 37.32
C ALA A 24 -8.01 -21.10 36.79
N GLY A 25 -6.87 -21.69 37.18
CA GLY A 25 -5.51 -21.30 36.81
C GLY A 25 -4.73 -22.36 36.04
N LEU A 26 -5.41 -23.42 35.57
CA LEU A 26 -4.84 -24.44 34.69
C LEU A 26 -5.13 -24.07 33.24
N ALA A 27 -4.08 -23.56 32.61
CA ALA A 27 -3.80 -23.58 31.18
C ALA A 27 -4.79 -22.83 30.27
N ALA A 28 -4.65 -21.51 30.24
CA ALA A 28 -4.45 -20.90 28.93
C ALA A 28 -3.25 -21.62 28.29
N GLU A 29 -3.51 -22.40 27.25
CA GLU A 29 -2.45 -23.11 26.54
C GLU A 29 -1.35 -22.12 26.10
N PRO A 30 -0.06 -22.50 26.18
CA PRO A 30 1.04 -21.65 25.71
C PRO A 30 1.09 -21.51 24.17
N ASP A 31 0.16 -22.12 23.44
CA ASP A 31 0.14 -22.16 21.98
C ASP A 31 -0.58 -20.96 21.33
N GLY A 32 -0.67 -19.82 22.04
CA GLY A 32 -1.25 -18.56 21.59
C GLY A 32 -0.51 -17.88 20.43
N ARG A 33 -0.28 -18.58 19.32
CA ARG A 33 0.54 -18.11 18.18
C ARG A 33 -0.17 -17.99 16.84
N PHE A 34 -1.43 -18.38 16.67
CA PHE A 34 -2.18 -18.12 15.42
C PHE A 34 -3.66 -17.71 15.64
N ASP A 35 -4.19 -17.90 16.85
CA ASP A 35 -5.61 -17.72 17.17
C ASP A 35 -6.19 -16.32 16.97
N ARG A 36 -5.35 -15.28 16.84
CA ARG A 36 -5.81 -13.89 16.75
C ARG A 36 -6.31 -13.51 15.36
N LEU A 37 -5.56 -13.86 14.31
CA LEU A 37 -5.89 -13.46 12.94
C LEU A 37 -6.96 -14.37 12.32
N ASP A 38 -6.96 -15.66 12.67
CA ASP A 38 -7.90 -16.66 12.11
C ASP A 38 -9.38 -16.38 12.47
N ARG A 39 -9.61 -15.57 13.52
CA ARG A 39 -10.94 -15.14 13.94
C ARG A 39 -11.45 -13.93 13.17
N LEU A 40 -10.61 -13.26 12.39
CA LEU A 40 -10.99 -12.03 11.69
C LEU A 40 -11.88 -12.36 10.50
N GLN A 41 -13.11 -11.84 10.50
CA GLN A 41 -14.07 -12.04 9.42
C GLN A 41 -13.52 -11.59 8.06
N VAL A 42 -12.73 -10.51 8.04
CA VAL A 42 -12.12 -9.95 6.82
C VAL A 42 -11.04 -10.85 6.21
N LEU A 43 -10.48 -11.79 6.97
CA LEU A 43 -9.54 -12.81 6.49
C LEU A 43 -10.23 -14.11 6.12
N GLY A 44 -11.54 -14.22 6.38
CA GLY A 44 -12.36 -15.35 5.98
C GLY A 44 -12.49 -15.50 4.46
N ASP A 45 -13.13 -16.60 4.07
CA ASP A 45 -13.32 -17.01 2.68
C ASP A 45 -14.67 -16.55 2.08
N ALA A 46 -15.52 -15.88 2.87
CA ALA A 46 -16.81 -15.37 2.45
C ALA A 46 -16.72 -13.91 1.96
N TYR A 47 -17.55 -13.56 0.96
CA TYR A 47 -17.46 -12.28 0.22
C TYR A 47 -18.77 -11.50 0.19
N PRO A 48 -18.71 -10.18 -0.03
CA PRO A 48 -17.51 -9.34 -0.10
C PRO A 48 -16.92 -9.06 1.29
N ARG A 49 -15.63 -8.72 1.32
CA ARG A 49 -14.88 -8.41 2.55
C ARG A 49 -14.67 -6.91 2.63
N ALA A 50 -15.09 -6.27 3.71
CA ALA A 50 -15.07 -4.82 3.81
C ALA A 50 -14.88 -4.31 5.23
N PHE A 51 -14.24 -3.15 5.36
CA PHE A 51 -13.97 -2.49 6.64
C PHE A 51 -13.91 -0.96 6.45
N PHE A 52 -13.98 -0.18 7.54
CA PHE A 52 -13.98 1.28 7.47
C PHE A 52 -12.58 1.89 7.42
N PHE A 53 -12.37 2.86 6.53
CA PHE A 53 -11.12 3.61 6.39
C PHE A 53 -11.23 5.01 6.99
N ARG A 54 -10.38 5.35 7.97
CA ARG A 54 -10.10 6.68 8.58
C ARG A 54 -11.27 7.56 9.05
N ALA A 55 -12.51 7.28 8.66
CA ALA A 55 -13.70 7.93 9.17
C ALA A 55 -13.89 7.62 10.66
N SER A 56 -13.55 6.40 11.07
CA SER A 56 -13.46 5.95 12.45
C SER A 56 -12.49 6.80 13.27
N GLU A 57 -11.25 6.97 12.79
CA GLU A 57 -10.25 7.89 13.35
C GLU A 57 -10.81 9.32 13.49
N GLY A 58 -11.32 9.88 12.39
CA GLY A 58 -11.77 11.26 12.34
C GLY A 58 -12.96 11.54 13.26
N ALA A 59 -13.83 10.55 13.47
CA ALA A 59 -14.96 10.63 14.38
C ALA A 59 -14.54 10.52 15.85
N ALA A 60 -13.66 9.57 16.19
CA ALA A 60 -13.16 9.37 17.55
C ALA A 60 -12.41 10.60 18.08
N ALA A 61 -11.63 11.25 17.22
CA ALA A 61 -10.84 12.42 17.59
C ALA A 61 -11.66 13.71 17.80
N ARG A 62 -12.96 13.75 17.48
CA ARG A 62 -13.80 14.95 17.70
C ARG A 62 -13.96 15.20 19.19
N ARG A 63 -13.79 16.44 19.65
CA ARG A 63 -14.03 16.79 21.06
C ARG A 63 -15.46 16.41 21.46
N GLY A 64 -15.60 15.61 22.51
CA GLY A 64 -16.91 15.17 23.02
C GLY A 64 -17.53 13.99 22.24
N ALA A 65 -16.80 13.34 21.33
CA ALA A 65 -17.30 12.12 20.69
C ALA A 65 -17.71 11.08 21.75
N ASP A 66 -18.91 10.54 21.63
CA ASP A 66 -19.37 9.44 22.47
C ASP A 66 -18.89 8.10 21.89
N TYR A 67 -18.49 7.17 22.75
CA TYR A 67 -17.99 5.87 22.28
C TYR A 67 -19.12 4.97 21.77
N ASP A 68 -20.27 4.94 22.45
CA ASP A 68 -21.35 4.01 22.11
C ASP A 68 -21.99 4.42 20.77
N GLU A 69 -22.19 5.71 20.53
CA GLU A 69 -22.64 6.24 19.23
C GLU A 69 -21.63 5.96 18.10
N TRP A 70 -20.34 6.07 18.42
CA TRP A 70 -19.25 5.79 17.48
C TRP A 70 -19.20 4.29 17.14
N ASP A 71 -19.32 3.42 18.14
CA ASP A 71 -19.29 1.95 17.99
C ASP A 71 -20.45 1.45 17.13
N VAL A 72 -21.67 1.94 17.37
CA VAL A 72 -22.85 1.64 16.54
C VAL A 72 -22.61 2.00 15.06
N THR A 73 -21.85 3.06 14.81
CA THR A 73 -21.54 3.48 13.43
C THR A 73 -20.52 2.56 12.76
N PHE A 74 -19.45 2.21 13.47
CA PHE A 74 -18.25 1.59 12.89
C PHE A 74 -18.14 0.08 13.10
N SER A 75 -19.02 -0.54 13.88
CA SER A 75 -19.13 -2.01 14.02
C SER A 75 -19.94 -2.69 12.90
N ARG A 76 -20.47 -1.91 11.94
CA ARG A 76 -21.33 -2.40 10.85
C ARG A 76 -20.60 -3.16 9.74
N LEU A 77 -19.27 -3.18 9.75
CA LEU A 77 -18.42 -3.87 8.75
C LEU A 77 -17.43 -4.80 9.47
N MET A 78 -16.52 -5.44 8.74
CA MET A 78 -15.58 -6.44 9.28
C MET A 78 -14.35 -5.82 9.95
N GLY A 79 -14.39 -4.53 10.31
CA GLY A 79 -13.29 -3.84 10.97
C GLY A 79 -13.16 -2.34 10.68
N ILE A 80 -12.07 -1.78 11.20
CA ILE A 80 -11.68 -0.38 11.10
C ILE A 80 -10.17 -0.23 10.89
N GLN A 81 -9.79 0.85 10.22
CA GLN A 81 -8.41 1.32 10.10
C GLN A 81 -8.33 2.82 10.32
N GLY A 82 -7.25 3.30 10.94
CA GLY A 82 -7.01 4.72 11.08
C GLY A 82 -5.76 5.08 11.89
N LYS A 83 -5.42 6.37 11.88
CA LYS A 83 -4.31 6.91 12.66
C LYS A 83 -4.66 6.86 14.15
N ALA A 84 -3.78 6.28 14.95
CA ALA A 84 -3.93 6.22 16.40
C ALA A 84 -2.74 6.83 17.15
N LEU A 85 -1.70 7.26 16.43
CA LEU A 85 -0.53 7.94 16.97
C LEU A 85 -0.47 9.37 16.40
N ASP A 86 0.40 10.19 16.99
CA ASP A 86 0.59 11.59 16.60
C ASP A 86 1.71 11.75 15.57
N GLU A 87 2.17 10.65 14.95
CA GLU A 87 3.32 10.62 14.04
C GLU A 87 3.12 11.47 12.79
N GLU A 88 1.86 11.60 12.33
CA GLU A 88 1.51 12.39 11.15
C GLU A 88 0.47 13.48 11.47
N VAL A 89 -0.51 13.12 12.30
CA VAL A 89 -1.65 13.98 12.63
C VAL A 89 -1.66 14.25 14.13
N PRO A 90 -1.20 15.43 14.57
CA PRO A 90 -1.17 15.76 15.99
C PRO A 90 -2.54 15.66 16.68
N GLY A 91 -2.57 15.06 17.88
CA GLY A 91 -3.74 14.90 18.74
C GLY A 91 -4.57 13.62 18.53
N ARG A 92 -4.18 12.72 17.62
CA ARG A 92 -4.81 11.39 17.45
C ARG A 92 -4.50 10.44 18.61
N GLY A 93 -3.30 10.50 19.16
CA GLY A 93 -2.85 9.70 20.30
C GLY A 93 -3.63 9.92 21.60
N LEU A 94 -4.40 11.02 21.69
CA LEU A 94 -5.15 11.36 22.89
C LEU A 94 -6.37 10.45 23.15
N ARG A 95 -7.02 9.94 22.09
CA ARG A 95 -8.31 9.23 22.21
C ARG A 95 -8.43 8.01 21.34
N ASN A 96 -7.82 8.03 20.15
CA ASN A 96 -8.01 6.96 19.19
C ASN A 96 -7.49 5.61 19.70
N PRO A 97 -6.34 5.51 20.39
CA PRO A 97 -5.90 4.24 20.99
C PRO A 97 -6.93 3.61 21.93
N ASP A 98 -7.58 4.41 22.80
CA ASP A 98 -8.62 3.94 23.71
C ASP A 98 -9.86 3.45 22.95
N PHE A 99 -10.36 4.27 22.02
CA PHE A 99 -11.54 3.91 21.20
C PHE A 99 -11.30 2.61 20.42
N PHE A 100 -10.15 2.49 19.76
CA PHE A 100 -9.84 1.33 18.93
C PHE A 100 -9.58 0.08 19.78
N THR A 101 -8.98 0.24 20.95
CA THR A 101 -8.80 -0.86 21.92
C THR A 101 -10.13 -1.36 22.46
N ARG A 102 -11.02 -0.47 22.89
CA ARG A 102 -12.36 -0.82 23.36
C ARG A 102 -13.17 -1.51 22.24
N PHE A 103 -13.05 -1.02 21.01
CA PHE A 103 -13.69 -1.61 19.84
C PHE A 103 -13.23 -3.05 19.62
N LYS A 104 -11.90 -3.29 19.64
CA LYS A 104 -11.37 -4.64 19.47
C LYS A 104 -11.84 -5.59 20.57
N GLN A 105 -11.95 -5.10 21.80
CA GLN A 105 -12.42 -5.91 22.93
C GLN A 105 -13.90 -6.28 22.79
N ALA A 106 -14.73 -5.36 22.27
CA ALA A 106 -16.15 -5.60 22.04
C ALA A 106 -16.41 -6.49 20.82
N HIS A 107 -15.59 -6.34 19.77
CA HIS A 107 -15.75 -7.01 18.47
C HIS A 107 -14.45 -7.74 18.07
N PRO A 108 -14.07 -8.82 18.79
CA PRO A 108 -12.78 -9.50 18.58
C PRO A 108 -12.60 -10.10 17.18
N GLU A 109 -13.69 -10.36 16.46
CA GLU A 109 -13.72 -10.87 15.09
C GLU A 109 -13.57 -9.78 14.01
N GLN A 110 -13.60 -8.51 14.40
CA GLN A 110 -13.44 -7.38 13.49
C GLN A 110 -12.00 -6.87 13.50
N LEU A 111 -11.48 -6.53 12.33
CA LEU A 111 -10.11 -6.04 12.14
C LEU A 111 -9.91 -4.67 12.80
N VAL A 112 -8.79 -4.47 13.49
CA VAL A 112 -8.29 -3.14 13.89
C VAL A 112 -6.88 -2.94 13.38
N LEU A 113 -6.71 -2.07 12.38
CA LEU A 113 -5.41 -1.80 11.75
C LEU A 113 -4.93 -0.36 12.02
N LEU A 114 -3.67 -0.23 12.41
CA LEU A 114 -3.03 1.08 12.54
C LEU A 114 -2.71 1.61 11.13
N HIS A 115 -3.17 2.81 10.81
CA HIS A 115 -2.62 3.59 9.70
C HIS A 115 -1.38 4.33 10.20
N TYR A 116 -0.20 4.10 9.63
CA TYR A 116 1.05 4.69 10.10
C TYR A 116 1.84 5.26 8.93
N ASN A 117 2.45 6.43 9.06
CA ASN A 117 3.28 6.95 7.97
C ASN A 117 4.63 6.22 7.95
N GLY A 118 4.86 5.35 6.96
CA GLY A 118 6.09 4.56 6.88
C GLY A 118 7.32 5.36 6.46
N ASN A 119 7.11 6.53 5.86
CA ASN A 119 8.18 7.33 5.25
C ASN A 119 8.77 8.39 6.17
N ALA A 120 7.95 8.99 7.01
CA ALA A 120 8.29 10.17 7.80
C ALA A 120 7.52 10.24 9.12
N ARG A 121 7.98 11.10 10.03
CA ARG A 121 7.23 11.48 11.23
C ARG A 121 7.33 12.97 11.50
N ASP A 122 6.36 13.51 12.21
CA ASP A 122 6.49 14.81 12.85
C ASP A 122 7.62 14.75 13.89
N PRO A 123 8.66 15.60 13.80
CA PRO A 123 9.76 15.61 14.76
C PRO A 123 9.33 16.01 16.18
N ARG A 124 8.10 16.51 16.36
CA ARG A 124 7.52 16.83 17.66
C ARG A 124 6.78 15.63 18.27
N PHE A 125 6.46 14.61 17.48
CA PHE A 125 5.87 13.39 17.97
C PHE A 125 6.95 12.57 18.66
N ASP A 126 6.89 12.50 20.01
CA ASP A 126 7.70 11.65 20.88
C ASP A 126 9.14 11.49 20.39
N GLY A 127 10.09 12.29 20.92
CA GLY A 127 11.47 12.39 20.42
C GLY A 127 12.16 11.05 20.17
N GLY A 128 11.73 9.99 20.86
CA GLY A 128 12.04 8.61 20.53
C GLY A 128 13.53 8.28 20.61
N PRO A 129 13.92 7.06 20.23
CA PRO A 129 15.30 6.59 20.27
C PRO A 129 16.14 7.02 19.05
N PHE A 130 15.71 8.02 18.28
CA PHE A 130 16.37 8.44 17.05
C PHE A 130 17.47 9.45 17.34
N PHE A 131 18.60 9.32 16.65
CA PHE A 131 19.64 10.35 16.62
C PHE A 131 19.66 11.07 15.26
N ALA A 132 20.42 12.16 15.15
CA ALA A 132 20.36 13.01 13.95
C ALA A 132 20.69 12.28 12.64
N GLY A 133 21.63 11.34 12.66
CA GLY A 133 22.00 10.57 11.46
C GLY A 133 20.92 9.59 10.96
N HIS A 134 19.86 9.35 11.73
CA HIS A 134 18.72 8.54 11.29
C HIS A 134 17.72 9.29 10.41
N TRP A 135 17.89 10.60 10.22
CA TRP A 135 17.07 11.42 9.35
C TRP A 135 17.75 11.63 7.99
N LEU A 136 16.95 11.83 6.94
CA LEU A 136 17.49 12.26 5.65
C LEU A 136 17.67 13.77 5.63
N TYR A 137 18.80 14.20 5.07
CA TYR A 137 19.10 15.59 4.78
C TYR A 137 19.27 15.82 3.28
N TYR A 138 19.13 17.05 2.83
CA TYR A 138 19.66 17.49 1.54
C TYR A 138 21.10 17.99 1.70
N GLU A 139 21.80 18.14 0.58
CA GLU A 139 23.07 18.87 0.54
C GLU A 139 22.93 20.26 1.20
N GLY A 140 23.80 20.53 2.15
CA GLY A 140 23.82 21.74 2.98
C GLY A 140 24.97 22.68 2.67
N ALA A 141 25.40 23.44 3.68
CA ALA A 141 26.44 24.45 3.58
C ALA A 141 27.34 24.47 4.82
N THR A 142 28.61 24.84 4.63
CA THR A 142 29.54 25.05 5.75
C THR A 142 29.15 26.30 6.52
N VAL A 143 29.17 26.22 7.84
CA VAL A 143 28.99 27.36 8.75
C VAL A 143 30.28 28.18 8.80
N LEU A 144 30.21 29.47 8.45
CA LEU A 144 31.36 30.37 8.29
C LEU A 144 31.54 31.36 9.44
N SER A 145 30.61 31.42 10.38
CA SER A 145 30.67 32.27 11.57
C SER A 145 30.74 31.43 12.83
N GLU A 146 31.30 31.99 13.91
CA GLU A 146 31.12 31.44 15.25
C GLU A 146 29.64 31.49 15.61
N VAL A 147 29.14 30.41 16.18
CA VAL A 147 27.75 30.29 16.62
C VAL A 147 27.76 29.89 18.10
N PRO A 148 27.33 30.76 19.03
CA PRO A 148 27.34 30.45 20.45
C PRO A 148 26.25 29.44 20.83
N ALA A 149 26.43 28.79 21.98
CA ALA A 149 25.44 27.91 22.61
C ALA A 149 24.34 28.72 23.31
N GLU A 150 23.62 29.55 22.54
CA GLU A 150 22.58 30.44 23.03
C GLU A 150 21.24 30.12 22.35
N ALA A 151 20.17 30.20 23.13
CA ALA A 151 18.81 29.99 22.64
C ALA A 151 18.26 31.22 21.89
N GLY A 152 17.26 30.99 21.04
CA GLY A 152 16.55 32.03 20.32
C GLY A 152 17.07 32.27 18.89
N PRO A 153 16.56 33.31 18.21
CA PRO A 153 16.93 33.63 16.84
C PRO A 153 18.42 33.95 16.69
N THR A 154 19.12 33.21 15.84
CA THR A 154 20.56 33.39 15.57
C THR A 154 20.82 33.57 14.08
N GLU A 155 21.56 34.61 13.70
CA GLU A 155 22.11 34.75 12.35
C GLU A 155 23.36 33.87 12.21
N ILE A 156 23.39 33.01 11.19
CA ILE A 156 24.51 32.12 10.87
C ILE A 156 24.96 32.43 9.45
N ARG A 157 26.23 32.80 9.29
CA ARG A 157 26.84 32.96 7.96
C ARG A 157 27.16 31.58 7.40
N VAL A 158 26.72 31.29 6.18
CA VAL A 158 26.91 29.99 5.52
C VAL A 158 27.59 30.15 4.16
N SER A 159 28.25 29.09 3.69
CA SER A 159 28.94 29.10 2.40
C SER A 159 28.02 29.21 1.19
N ASP A 160 26.78 28.71 1.33
CA ASP A 160 25.77 28.75 0.27
C ASP A 160 24.36 28.85 0.88
N PRO A 161 23.77 30.05 0.96
CA PRO A 161 22.41 30.22 1.49
C PRO A 161 21.33 29.68 0.54
N SER A 162 21.67 29.33 -0.71
CA SER A 162 20.69 28.86 -1.69
C SER A 162 20.12 27.48 -1.36
N ARG A 163 20.80 26.73 -0.47
CA ARG A 163 20.42 25.39 0.01
C ARG A 163 19.24 25.37 0.97
N PHE A 164 18.80 26.53 1.44
CA PHE A 164 17.73 26.66 2.44
C PHE A 164 16.52 27.41 1.86
N HIS A 165 15.33 26.89 2.14
CA HIS A 165 14.08 27.29 1.51
C HIS A 165 13.05 27.77 2.55
N THR A 166 12.37 28.86 2.22
CA THR A 166 11.23 29.39 2.97
C THR A 166 9.94 29.25 2.17
N SER A 167 8.78 29.34 2.82
CA SER A 167 7.47 29.31 2.17
C SER A 167 7.22 28.06 1.31
N MET A 168 7.67 26.92 1.82
CA MET A 168 7.52 25.59 1.22
C MET A 168 6.40 24.76 1.88
N GLY A 169 6.37 23.47 1.53
CA GLY A 169 5.34 22.52 1.95
C GLY A 169 4.01 22.71 1.19
N ARG A 170 3.05 21.83 1.46
CA ARG A 170 1.73 21.78 0.77
C ARG A 170 0.97 23.12 0.81
N TYR A 171 1.14 23.90 1.87
CA TYR A 171 0.44 25.17 2.12
C TYR A 171 1.31 26.41 1.87
N ARG A 172 2.59 26.25 1.45
CA ARG A 172 3.57 27.34 1.27
C ARG A 172 3.74 28.23 2.52
N SER A 173 3.55 27.64 3.69
CA SER A 173 3.54 28.33 4.99
C SER A 173 4.62 27.83 5.94
N SER A 174 5.45 26.88 5.50
CA SER A 174 6.53 26.30 6.31
C SER A 174 7.89 26.70 5.74
N ASN A 175 8.90 26.73 6.59
CA ASN A 175 10.30 26.86 6.19
C ASN A 175 11.01 25.53 6.48
N ASP A 176 12.20 25.33 5.93
CA ASP A 176 13.01 24.17 6.27
C ASP A 176 13.25 24.04 7.78
N ASP A 177 13.29 22.80 8.26
CA ASP A 177 13.98 22.45 9.50
C ASP A 177 15.43 22.12 9.16
N ILE A 178 16.37 22.48 10.04
CA ILE A 178 17.81 22.44 9.79
C ILE A 178 18.51 21.60 10.85
N GLY A 179 19.34 20.64 10.41
CA GLY A 179 20.34 20.00 11.24
C GLY A 179 21.66 20.77 11.19
N LEU A 180 22.25 21.05 12.35
CA LEU A 180 23.59 21.60 12.50
C LEU A 180 24.50 20.49 13.08
N CYS A 181 25.63 20.20 12.46
CA CYS A 181 26.59 19.22 12.97
C CYS A 181 28.03 19.75 12.93
N VAL A 182 28.90 19.20 13.77
CA VAL A 182 30.33 19.55 13.75
C VAL A 182 31.04 18.80 12.62
N LEU A 183 32.15 19.37 12.17
CA LEU A 183 33.12 18.69 11.31
C LEU A 183 34.19 18.03 12.18
N ASP A 184 34.46 16.75 11.94
CA ASP A 184 35.54 16.03 12.61
C ASP A 184 36.93 16.55 12.19
N ALA A 185 37.99 16.01 12.78
CA ALA A 185 39.37 16.42 12.47
C ALA A 185 39.76 16.19 10.99
N ALA A 186 39.08 15.29 10.28
CA ALA A 186 39.26 15.02 8.86
C ALA A 186 38.32 15.86 7.97
N GLY A 187 37.46 16.69 8.55
CA GLY A 187 36.48 17.52 7.84
C GLY A 187 35.20 16.76 7.44
N ARG A 188 34.94 15.59 8.02
CA ARG A 188 33.71 14.82 7.78
C ARG A 188 32.60 15.26 8.73
N LEU A 189 31.35 15.12 8.31
CA LEU A 189 30.19 15.44 9.14
C LEU A 189 30.09 14.46 10.32
N ASP A 190 29.91 14.99 11.54
CA ASP A 190 29.65 14.20 12.75
C ASP A 190 28.28 14.53 13.35
N TRP A 191 27.31 13.68 13.01
CA TRP A 191 25.93 13.79 13.46
C TRP A 191 25.68 13.33 14.90
N HIS A 192 26.68 12.80 15.62
CA HIS A 192 26.56 12.57 17.07
C HIS A 192 26.69 13.88 17.86
N ALA A 193 27.39 14.86 17.28
CA ALA A 193 27.57 16.19 17.84
C ALA A 193 26.74 17.22 17.06
N SER A 194 25.42 17.06 17.13
CA SER A 194 24.46 17.86 16.36
C SER A 194 23.45 18.64 17.19
N GLU A 195 22.80 19.62 16.57
CA GLU A 195 21.63 20.34 17.06
C GLU A 195 20.57 20.40 15.94
N GLN A 196 19.29 20.42 16.31
CA GLN A 196 18.19 20.67 15.38
C GLN A 196 17.65 22.09 15.58
N ALA A 197 17.42 22.80 14.48
CA ALA A 197 16.98 24.19 14.46
C ALA A 197 15.85 24.38 13.45
N ARG A 198 15.10 25.48 13.56
CA ARG A 198 14.05 25.83 12.60
C ARG A 198 14.43 27.08 11.82
N LEU A 199 14.36 27.04 10.49
CA LEU A 199 14.66 28.20 9.66
C LEU A 199 13.61 29.29 9.83
N VAL A 200 14.07 30.52 10.07
CA VAL A 200 13.23 31.73 10.16
C VAL A 200 13.27 32.50 8.85
N SER A 201 14.47 32.75 8.30
CA SER A 201 14.66 33.53 7.08
C SER A 201 15.99 33.23 6.39
N VAL A 202 16.09 33.56 5.10
CA VAL A 202 17.31 33.43 4.29
C VAL A 202 17.64 34.78 3.65
N ASP A 203 18.84 35.28 3.91
CA ASP A 203 19.42 36.45 3.25
C ASP A 203 20.52 35.99 2.27
N ARG A 204 20.15 35.93 0.99
CA ARG A 204 21.03 35.43 -0.07
C ARG A 204 22.16 36.41 -0.40
N GLU A 205 21.95 37.70 -0.20
CA GLU A 205 22.96 38.73 -0.51
C GLU A 205 24.05 38.75 0.56
N ARG A 206 23.66 38.65 1.84
CA ARG A 206 24.60 38.60 2.97
C ARG A 206 25.21 37.21 3.19
N GLY A 207 24.65 36.17 2.58
CA GLY A 207 25.10 34.78 2.81
C GLY A 207 24.74 34.29 4.22
N VAL A 208 23.58 34.69 4.73
CA VAL A 208 23.16 34.47 6.12
C VAL A 208 21.81 33.75 6.15
N ILE A 209 21.69 32.79 7.06
CA ILE A 209 20.40 32.22 7.47
C ILE A 209 20.11 32.65 8.90
N THR A 210 18.84 32.85 9.21
CA THR A 210 18.38 33.07 10.59
C THR A 210 17.62 31.85 11.04
N VAL A 211 18.00 31.28 12.18
CA VAL A 211 17.37 30.07 12.72
C VAL A 211 16.93 30.26 14.17
N GLU A 212 15.85 29.59 14.56
CA GLU A 212 15.50 29.34 15.96
C GLU A 212 16.28 28.12 16.44
N ARG A 213 17.13 28.31 17.47
CA ARG A 213 18.06 27.30 18.01
C ARG A 213 17.39 26.35 19.00
N GLY A 214 17.99 25.18 19.23
CA GLY A 214 17.55 24.24 20.26
C GLY A 214 16.11 23.74 20.07
N CYS A 215 15.74 23.42 18.84
CA CYS A 215 14.41 22.90 18.51
C CYS A 215 14.35 21.37 18.62
N TYR A 216 13.14 20.83 18.60
CA TYR A 216 12.89 19.39 18.40
C TYR A 216 13.54 18.47 19.44
N GLY A 217 13.59 18.92 20.70
CA GLY A 217 14.18 18.16 21.80
C GLY A 217 15.72 18.22 21.87
N THR A 218 16.35 19.10 21.09
CA THR A 218 17.79 19.39 21.21
C THR A 218 18.05 20.70 21.93
N GLU A 219 19.27 20.87 22.46
CA GLU A 219 19.71 22.10 23.12
C GLU A 219 20.70 22.88 22.23
N PRO A 220 20.78 24.23 22.33
CA PRO A 220 21.75 25.02 21.59
C PRO A 220 23.20 24.60 21.86
N ARG A 221 23.99 24.42 20.81
CA ARG A 221 25.42 24.05 20.88
C ARG A 221 26.32 25.15 20.33
N ALA A 222 27.57 25.18 20.78
CA ALA A 222 28.55 26.06 20.18
C ALA A 222 29.12 25.43 18.92
N PHE A 223 29.20 26.19 17.82
CA PHE A 223 29.82 25.77 16.57
C PHE A 223 30.88 26.77 16.15
N ALA A 224 32.11 26.28 15.93
CA ALA A 224 33.20 27.12 15.48
C ALA A 224 33.13 27.41 13.97
N ALA A 225 33.59 28.59 13.58
CA ALA A 225 33.61 29.04 12.19
C ALA A 225 34.45 28.09 11.32
N GLY A 226 33.87 27.63 10.21
CA GLY A 226 34.49 26.68 9.28
C GLY A 226 34.64 25.26 9.83
N LYS A 227 34.04 24.96 10.98
CA LYS A 227 34.10 23.65 11.67
C LYS A 227 32.73 23.04 11.94
N ALA A 228 31.70 23.53 11.25
CA ALA A 228 30.36 23.00 11.34
C ALA A 228 29.65 23.07 9.98
N TYR A 229 28.58 22.33 9.87
CA TYR A 229 27.77 22.19 8.67
C TYR A 229 26.30 22.34 9.01
N ALA A 230 25.55 22.97 8.12
CA ALA A 230 24.11 23.17 8.23
C ALA A 230 23.42 22.51 7.03
N ALA A 231 22.46 21.62 7.27
CA ALA A 231 21.73 20.91 6.23
C ALA A 231 20.22 20.95 6.48
N ALA A 232 19.43 21.16 5.42
CA ALA A 232 17.98 21.10 5.51
C ALA A 232 17.51 19.64 5.60
N HIS A 233 16.55 19.35 6.47
CA HIS A 233 15.88 18.05 6.52
C HIS A 233 15.15 17.77 5.21
N ALA A 234 15.20 16.52 4.76
CA ALA A 234 14.30 16.05 3.72
C ALA A 234 12.92 15.79 4.35
N THR A 235 11.89 16.44 3.80
CA THR A 235 10.57 16.50 4.42
C THR A 235 9.41 16.28 3.45
N GLU A 236 8.25 15.93 4.01
CA GLU A 236 6.95 15.98 3.35
C GLU A 236 5.91 16.75 4.18
N GLY A 237 4.72 16.93 3.59
CA GLY A 237 3.61 17.63 4.23
C GLY A 237 3.77 19.15 4.26
N PRO A 238 3.18 19.83 5.27
CA PRO A 238 2.22 19.28 6.22
C PRO A 238 0.96 18.76 5.52
N TRP A 239 0.37 17.67 6.03
CA TRP A 239 -0.83 17.02 5.45
C TRP A 239 -2.16 17.61 5.95
N GLY A 240 -2.10 18.65 6.77
CA GLY A 240 -3.24 19.44 7.23
C GLY A 240 -2.78 20.82 7.73
N GLN A 241 -3.70 21.78 7.81
CA GLN A 241 -3.37 23.14 8.29
C GLN A 241 -2.85 23.20 9.73
N ARG A 242 -3.09 22.14 10.51
CA ARG A 242 -2.60 22.00 11.90
C ARG A 242 -1.46 20.99 12.03
N SER A 243 -1.04 20.38 10.93
CA SER A 243 0.10 19.47 10.90
C SER A 243 1.40 20.26 10.66
N HIS A 244 2.53 19.59 10.86
CA HIS A 244 3.85 20.14 10.65
C HIS A 244 4.57 19.45 9.48
N LEU A 245 5.71 19.99 9.04
CA LEU A 245 6.61 19.24 8.17
C LEU A 245 7.06 17.98 8.91
N MET A 246 7.08 16.87 8.18
CA MET A 246 7.51 15.57 8.70
C MET A 246 8.89 15.23 8.15
N TRP A 247 9.76 14.70 9.00
CA TRP A 247 11.13 14.32 8.63
C TRP A 247 11.17 12.90 8.09
N PHE A 248 11.83 12.71 6.96
CA PHE A 248 11.99 11.38 6.38
C PHE A 248 12.97 10.54 7.18
N TYR A 249 12.57 9.28 7.42
CA TYR A 249 13.46 8.24 7.91
C TYR A 249 14.55 7.92 6.88
N ASN A 250 15.80 7.77 7.33
CA ASN A 250 16.90 7.32 6.51
C ASN A 250 17.04 5.80 6.54
N TYR A 251 16.22 5.10 5.76
CA TYR A 251 16.31 3.64 5.73
C TYR A 251 17.56 3.09 5.04
N SER A 252 18.35 3.90 4.33
CA SER A 252 19.51 3.40 3.57
C SER A 252 20.40 2.46 4.40
N THR A 253 20.88 1.38 3.78
CA THR A 253 21.86 0.52 4.45
C THR A 253 23.21 1.21 4.70
N HIS A 254 23.39 2.42 4.15
CA HIS A 254 24.53 3.32 4.39
C HIS A 254 24.21 4.41 5.44
N CYS A 255 23.00 4.44 6.00
CA CYS A 255 22.61 5.37 7.05
C CYS A 255 23.63 5.34 8.22
N PRO A 256 24.03 6.51 8.75
CA PRO A 256 24.82 6.59 9.97
C PRO A 256 24.23 5.74 11.10
N LYS A 257 25.11 5.12 11.88
CA LYS A 257 24.73 4.27 13.01
C LYS A 257 24.78 5.05 14.31
N ASP A 258 23.86 4.74 15.21
CA ASP A 258 23.88 5.32 16.56
C ASP A 258 25.04 4.74 17.39
N GLU A 259 25.20 5.20 18.64
CA GLU A 259 26.24 4.71 19.56
C GLU A 259 26.14 3.20 19.84
N GLY A 260 24.95 2.61 19.67
CA GLY A 260 24.70 1.18 19.78
C GLY A 260 24.96 0.41 18.47
N GLY A 261 25.39 1.07 17.41
CA GLY A 261 25.65 0.47 16.11
C GLY A 261 24.39 0.21 15.26
N ARG A 262 23.24 0.79 15.63
CA ARG A 262 21.94 0.57 14.99
C ARG A 262 21.66 1.59 13.90
N THR A 263 21.05 1.14 12.81
CA THR A 263 20.54 1.99 11.73
C THR A 263 19.15 2.55 12.06
N CYS A 264 18.67 3.50 11.27
CA CYS A 264 17.29 4.01 11.40
C CYS A 264 16.25 2.89 11.29
N ALA A 265 16.45 1.95 10.34
CA ALA A 265 15.57 0.81 10.14
C ALA A 265 15.44 -0.06 11.41
N ASP A 266 16.56 -0.33 12.09
CA ASP A 266 16.57 -1.12 13.33
C ASP A 266 15.81 -0.39 14.44
N VAL A 267 16.11 0.90 14.63
CA VAL A 267 15.52 1.73 15.69
C VAL A 267 14.03 1.92 15.48
N HIS A 268 13.60 2.21 14.25
CA HIS A 268 12.18 2.41 13.95
C HIS A 268 11.39 1.11 14.07
N ALA A 269 11.91 -0.02 13.57
CA ALA A 269 11.23 -1.30 13.69
C ALA A 269 11.06 -1.71 15.16
N ASP A 270 12.10 -1.52 15.97
CA ASP A 270 12.08 -1.87 17.38
C ASP A 270 11.11 -0.97 18.18
N GLU A 271 11.13 0.35 17.95
CA GLU A 271 10.25 1.30 18.62
C GLU A 271 8.77 1.08 18.26
N LEU A 272 8.46 0.85 16.98
CA LEU A 272 7.09 0.57 16.56
C LEU A 272 6.61 -0.76 17.15
N ALA A 273 7.43 -1.80 17.13
CA ALA A 273 7.07 -3.10 17.70
C ALA A 273 6.80 -3.05 19.20
N ASP A 274 7.55 -2.24 19.95
CA ASP A 274 7.34 -2.05 21.39
C ASP A 274 5.94 -1.49 21.70
N ARG A 275 5.37 -0.69 20.79
CA ARG A 275 3.99 -0.18 20.95
C ARG A 275 2.94 -1.29 20.80
N PHE A 276 3.22 -2.34 20.02
CA PHE A 276 2.35 -3.52 19.85
C PHE A 276 2.57 -4.60 20.91
N ALA A 277 3.66 -4.53 21.67
CA ALA A 277 3.97 -5.48 22.73
C ALA A 277 2.90 -5.45 23.85
N PRO A 278 2.78 -6.50 24.68
CA PRO A 278 1.88 -6.49 25.83
C PRO A 278 2.08 -5.28 26.73
N GLY A 279 1.01 -4.53 27.00
CA GLY A 279 1.05 -3.27 27.76
C GLY A 279 1.39 -2.03 26.93
N GLY A 280 1.78 -2.20 25.67
CA GLY A 280 1.97 -1.11 24.72
C GLY A 280 0.64 -0.49 24.26
N GLN A 281 0.71 0.75 23.77
CA GLN A 281 -0.45 1.56 23.35
C GLN A 281 -1.28 0.91 22.23
N LEU A 282 -0.68 0.01 21.46
CA LEU A 282 -1.26 -0.67 20.30
C LEU A 282 -1.40 -2.18 20.51
N ALA A 283 -1.28 -2.68 21.74
CA ALA A 283 -1.36 -4.12 22.03
C ALA A 283 -2.64 -4.79 21.47
N ALA A 284 -3.74 -4.04 21.46
CA ALA A 284 -5.02 -4.47 20.94
C ALA A 284 -5.19 -4.32 19.41
N PHE A 285 -4.19 -3.83 18.67
CA PHE A 285 -4.27 -3.75 17.21
C PHE A 285 -3.85 -5.07 16.56
N ASP A 286 -4.52 -5.44 15.46
CA ASP A 286 -4.24 -6.68 14.73
C ASP A 286 -3.06 -6.53 13.75
N GLY A 287 -2.56 -5.31 13.56
CA GLY A 287 -1.42 -5.05 12.70
C GLY A 287 -1.25 -3.57 12.37
N VAL A 288 -0.38 -3.32 11.39
CA VAL A 288 -0.08 -2.00 10.84
C VAL A 288 -0.22 -2.03 9.33
N GLU A 289 -0.77 -0.95 8.81
CA GLU A 289 -0.58 -0.53 7.43
C GLU A 289 0.26 0.75 7.36
N PHE A 290 1.19 0.79 6.41
CA PHE A 290 2.03 1.93 6.13
C PHE A 290 1.49 2.83 5.00
N ASP A 291 0.80 3.90 5.39
CA ASP A 291 0.31 5.03 4.58
C ASP A 291 1.51 5.79 4.04
N VAL A 292 1.87 5.38 2.82
CA VAL A 292 3.15 5.41 2.13
C VAL A 292 4.35 4.75 2.84
N LEU A 293 5.03 3.88 2.08
CA LEU A 293 6.38 3.39 2.33
C LEU A 293 7.10 3.18 0.99
N PHE A 294 8.07 4.06 0.68
CA PHE A 294 8.68 4.07 -0.66
C PHE A 294 9.94 3.21 -0.76
N HIS A 295 10.11 2.55 -1.90
CA HIS A 295 11.33 1.85 -2.32
C HIS A 295 12.41 2.81 -2.86
N THR A 296 12.02 3.97 -3.38
CA THR A 296 12.94 4.98 -3.94
C THR A 296 12.58 6.37 -3.46
N ARG A 297 13.55 7.29 -3.37
CA ARG A 297 13.30 8.69 -3.07
C ARG A 297 13.46 9.56 -4.33
N ALA A 298 12.49 10.43 -4.57
CA ALA A 298 12.39 11.24 -5.78
C ALA A 298 13.33 12.47 -5.80
N ARG A 299 14.14 12.67 -4.77
CA ARG A 299 15.05 13.82 -4.64
C ARG A 299 16.40 13.34 -4.13
N GLN A 300 17.46 14.01 -4.61
CA GLN A 300 18.87 13.81 -4.29
C GLN A 300 19.16 14.03 -2.79
N ALA A 301 18.65 13.14 -1.94
CA ALA A 301 18.95 13.11 -0.51
C ALA A 301 20.37 12.59 -0.28
N ASP A 302 20.98 13.01 0.82
CA ASP A 302 22.25 12.54 1.35
C ASP A 302 21.94 11.42 2.35
N CYS A 303 22.11 10.17 1.91
CA CYS A 303 21.71 9.00 2.70
C CYS A 303 22.86 8.42 3.52
N ASP A 304 24.12 8.62 3.14
CA ASP A 304 25.27 8.29 4.01
C ASP A 304 25.70 9.47 4.92
N ALA A 305 25.05 10.62 4.75
CA ALA A 305 25.20 11.82 5.55
C ALA A 305 26.61 12.44 5.47
N ASP A 306 27.26 12.35 4.31
CA ASP A 306 28.61 12.89 4.03
C ASP A 306 28.61 14.35 3.52
N GLY A 307 27.43 14.93 3.34
CA GLY A 307 27.21 16.28 2.81
C GLY A 307 27.03 16.32 1.30
N LYS A 308 26.89 15.18 0.61
CA LYS A 308 26.66 15.10 -0.84
C LYS A 308 25.42 14.27 -1.18
N PRO A 309 24.70 14.64 -2.24
CA PRO A 309 23.56 13.86 -2.67
C PRO A 309 23.97 12.52 -3.28
N ASP A 310 23.42 11.42 -2.76
CA ASP A 310 23.60 10.06 -3.29
C ASP A 310 22.28 9.40 -3.76
N GLY A 311 21.13 9.93 -3.32
CA GLY A 311 19.81 9.43 -3.68
C GLY A 311 19.52 7.98 -3.21
N GLY A 312 20.33 7.44 -2.31
CA GLY A 312 20.24 6.08 -1.82
C GLY A 312 20.75 5.03 -2.80
N VAL A 313 21.63 5.40 -3.74
CA VAL A 313 22.19 4.49 -4.74
C VAL A 313 23.71 4.39 -4.64
N PHE A 314 24.22 3.24 -4.19
CA PHE A 314 25.66 2.98 -4.03
C PHE A 314 26.09 1.85 -4.95
N GLY A 315 27.08 2.10 -5.81
CA GLY A 315 27.56 1.09 -6.77
C GLY A 315 26.48 0.57 -7.73
N GLY A 316 25.47 1.40 -8.04
CA GLY A 316 24.33 1.00 -8.87
C GLY A 316 23.23 0.23 -8.13
N VAL A 317 23.36 0.05 -6.80
CA VAL A 317 22.39 -0.66 -5.95
C VAL A 317 21.56 0.35 -5.16
N ASN A 318 20.24 0.23 -5.21
CA ASN A 318 19.31 1.02 -4.39
C ASN A 318 19.35 0.57 -2.92
N THR A 319 20.29 1.12 -2.14
CA THR A 319 20.48 0.81 -0.73
C THR A 319 19.36 1.33 0.15
N TYR A 320 18.66 2.38 -0.27
CA TYR A 320 17.46 2.86 0.41
C TYR A 320 16.35 1.81 0.36
N GLY A 321 16.03 1.31 -0.84
CA GLY A 321 15.04 0.27 -1.04
C GLY A 321 15.38 -1.04 -0.34
N LEU A 322 16.66 -1.44 -0.30
CA LEU A 322 17.12 -2.58 0.49
C LEU A 322 16.90 -2.38 1.99
N GLY A 323 17.17 -1.17 2.47
CA GLY A 323 16.96 -0.80 3.86
C GLY A 323 15.50 -0.82 4.30
N VAL A 324 14.58 -0.45 3.43
CA VAL A 324 13.12 -0.60 3.65
C VAL A 324 12.74 -2.06 3.82
N ILE A 325 13.33 -2.98 3.05
CA ILE A 325 13.10 -4.41 3.25
C ILE A 325 13.64 -4.88 4.59
N ARG A 326 14.84 -4.44 5.00
CA ARG A 326 15.40 -4.77 6.32
C ARG A 326 14.53 -4.26 7.46
N PHE A 327 13.98 -3.05 7.33
CA PHE A 327 12.99 -2.52 8.28
C PHE A 327 11.78 -3.45 8.40
N LEU A 328 11.18 -3.87 7.27
CA LEU A 328 10.03 -4.77 7.27
C LEU A 328 10.36 -6.16 7.84
N GLU A 329 11.53 -6.71 7.51
CA GLU A 329 12.02 -8.00 8.03
C GLU A 329 12.18 -7.93 9.56
N ARG A 330 12.87 -6.89 10.04
CA ARG A 330 13.06 -6.66 11.48
C ARG A 330 11.73 -6.47 12.21
N LEU A 331 10.82 -5.68 11.64
CA LEU A 331 9.49 -5.48 12.20
C LEU A 331 8.70 -6.78 12.25
N ARG A 332 8.75 -7.60 11.19
CA ARG A 332 8.12 -8.93 11.18
C ARG A 332 8.68 -9.83 12.27
N GLU A 333 9.99 -9.90 12.43
CA GLU A 333 10.63 -10.68 13.49
C GLU A 333 10.14 -10.26 14.89
N ARG A 334 9.97 -8.96 15.10
CA ARG A 334 9.54 -8.38 16.38
C ARG A 334 8.05 -8.52 16.66
N LEU A 335 7.21 -8.33 15.64
CA LEU A 335 5.75 -8.44 15.76
C LEU A 335 5.26 -9.89 15.79
N GLY A 336 5.99 -10.82 15.16
CA GLY A 336 5.58 -12.20 15.01
C GLY A 336 4.57 -12.44 13.87
N GLU A 337 3.99 -13.63 13.84
CA GLU A 337 3.06 -14.07 12.79
C GLU A 337 1.60 -13.71 13.08
N ASP A 338 1.28 -13.28 14.30
CA ASP A 338 -0.08 -12.96 14.76
C ASP A 338 -0.46 -11.49 14.52
N ARG A 339 0.28 -10.79 13.66
CA ARG A 339 0.04 -9.40 13.25
C ARG A 339 0.10 -9.24 11.75
N LEU A 340 -0.79 -8.42 11.20
CA LEU A 340 -0.73 -7.99 9.81
C LEU A 340 0.33 -6.89 9.63
N ILE A 341 1.08 -6.96 8.53
CA ILE A 341 1.91 -5.87 8.02
C ILE A 341 1.50 -5.66 6.58
N THR A 342 0.94 -4.50 6.26
CA THR A 342 0.63 -4.09 4.89
C THR A 342 1.20 -2.70 4.63
N ALA A 343 1.21 -2.28 3.37
CA ALA A 343 1.62 -0.95 2.96
C ALA A 343 1.03 -0.66 1.59
N ASP A 344 1.09 0.59 1.17
CA ASP A 344 0.84 0.95 -0.21
C ASP A 344 1.65 0.10 -1.21
N GLY A 345 1.01 -0.31 -2.29
CA GLY A 345 1.61 -1.16 -3.33
C GLY A 345 1.12 -0.90 -4.75
N HIS A 346 0.45 0.23 -4.97
CA HIS A 346 -0.17 0.56 -6.25
C HIS A 346 0.74 1.28 -7.28
N HIS A 347 1.86 1.86 -6.85
CA HIS A 347 2.87 2.52 -7.69
C HIS A 347 4.21 1.77 -7.70
N ASP A 348 5.03 2.05 -8.72
CA ASP A 348 6.36 1.48 -8.91
C ASP A 348 7.40 1.94 -7.87
N THR A 349 7.15 3.09 -7.25
CA THR A 349 7.98 3.66 -6.17
C THR A 349 7.67 3.09 -4.79
N HIS A 350 6.62 2.28 -4.62
CA HIS A 350 6.26 1.69 -3.32
C HIS A 350 7.17 0.51 -2.95
N GLN A 351 7.14 0.15 -1.67
CA GLN A 351 7.86 -0.98 -1.10
C GLN A 351 7.65 -2.30 -1.86
N ARG A 352 8.64 -3.19 -1.75
CA ARG A 352 8.69 -4.49 -2.44
C ARG A 352 8.89 -5.66 -1.45
N GLY A 353 8.26 -5.56 -0.28
CA GLY A 353 8.32 -6.49 0.85
C GLY A 353 7.56 -7.79 0.64
N PHE A 354 7.68 -8.39 -0.54
CA PHE A 354 7.11 -9.70 -0.85
C PHE A 354 7.67 -10.77 0.11
N GLY A 355 6.82 -11.67 0.58
CA GLY A 355 7.15 -12.71 1.57
C GLY A 355 7.28 -12.22 3.02
N VAL A 356 7.28 -10.89 3.25
CA VAL A 356 7.41 -10.27 4.58
C VAL A 356 6.10 -9.58 5.00
N ALA A 357 5.57 -8.73 4.12
CA ALA A 357 4.26 -8.11 4.29
C ALA A 357 3.14 -9.06 3.83
N ASN A 358 1.98 -8.96 4.48
CA ASN A 358 0.80 -9.80 4.22
C ASN A 358 0.11 -9.46 2.89
N GLY A 359 0.33 -8.25 2.38
CA GLY A 359 -0.30 -7.77 1.16
C GLY A 359 -0.21 -6.26 1.04
N ILE A 360 -1.06 -5.69 0.20
CA ILE A 360 -1.04 -4.27 -0.16
C ILE A 360 -2.33 -3.52 0.09
N GLU A 361 -2.17 -2.22 0.33
CA GLU A 361 -3.16 -1.22 -0.03
C GLU A 361 -2.99 -0.77 -1.49
N SER A 362 -4.11 -0.69 -2.20
CA SER A 362 -4.26 0.12 -3.40
C SER A 362 -5.09 1.35 -3.06
N GLU A 363 -4.46 2.52 -3.06
CA GLU A 363 -5.16 3.78 -2.81
C GLU A 363 -5.86 4.23 -4.09
N GLY A 364 -7.16 4.03 -4.15
CA GLY A 364 -7.92 4.05 -5.40
C GLY A 364 -7.77 2.76 -6.22
N TRP A 365 -8.30 2.78 -7.44
CA TRP A 365 -8.22 1.63 -8.34
C TRP A 365 -7.69 1.97 -9.74
N PRO A 366 -6.53 1.41 -10.12
CA PRO A 366 -5.52 0.94 -9.18
C PRO A 366 -4.82 2.09 -8.47
N ALA A 367 -5.04 3.33 -8.87
CA ALA A 367 -4.45 4.51 -8.25
C ALA A 367 -5.48 5.64 -8.14
N LEU A 368 -5.20 6.59 -7.26
CA LEU A 368 -6.05 7.74 -6.93
C LEU A 368 -6.52 8.56 -8.14
N ASN A 369 -5.69 8.64 -9.17
CA ASN A 369 -5.92 9.46 -10.35
C ASN A 369 -6.57 8.70 -11.53
N ASP A 370 -6.89 7.41 -11.37
CA ASP A 370 -7.48 6.58 -12.43
C ASP A 370 -8.99 6.38 -12.28
N ARG A 371 -9.74 7.48 -12.13
CA ARG A 371 -11.21 7.41 -11.98
C ARG A 371 -11.94 6.84 -13.19
N GLU A 372 -11.29 6.77 -14.36
CA GLU A 372 -11.86 6.19 -15.59
C GLU A 372 -11.58 4.70 -15.71
N VAL A 373 -10.79 4.13 -14.78
CA VAL A 373 -10.37 2.72 -14.78
C VAL A 373 -9.71 2.38 -16.11
N ALA A 374 -8.76 3.22 -16.53
CA ALA A 374 -7.94 3.02 -17.71
C ALA A 374 -6.87 1.93 -17.47
N ASP A 375 -6.34 1.84 -16.24
CA ASP A 375 -5.39 0.81 -15.79
C ASP A 375 -6.10 -0.35 -15.08
N TRP A 376 -7.03 -1.00 -15.78
CA TRP A 376 -7.67 -2.23 -15.28
C TRP A 376 -6.65 -3.35 -15.05
N SER A 377 -5.75 -3.55 -16.01
CA SER A 377 -4.84 -4.70 -16.01
C SER A 377 -3.68 -4.57 -15.03
N GLY A 378 -3.08 -3.39 -14.90
CA GLY A 378 -2.01 -3.17 -13.92
C GLY A 378 -2.53 -3.34 -12.50
N GLY A 379 -3.76 -2.89 -12.21
CA GLY A 379 -4.42 -3.15 -10.93
C GLY A 379 -4.54 -4.62 -10.61
N LEU A 380 -5.14 -5.39 -11.53
CA LEU A 380 -5.26 -6.84 -11.36
C LEU A 380 -3.89 -7.52 -11.23
N ASN A 381 -2.91 -7.15 -12.06
CA ASN A 381 -1.57 -7.73 -12.01
C ASN A 381 -0.88 -7.52 -10.67
N ARG A 382 -0.97 -6.32 -10.09
CA ARG A 382 -0.38 -6.02 -8.77
C ARG A 382 -1.03 -6.85 -7.67
N HIS A 383 -2.37 -6.86 -7.61
CA HIS A 383 -3.09 -7.63 -6.60
C HIS A 383 -2.88 -9.14 -6.76
N ASP A 384 -2.92 -9.67 -7.99
CA ASP A 384 -2.69 -11.10 -8.26
C ASP A 384 -1.26 -11.51 -7.93
N PHE A 385 -0.26 -10.65 -8.15
CA PHE A 385 1.13 -10.91 -7.76
C PHE A 385 1.27 -10.96 -6.24
N TRP A 386 0.72 -9.98 -5.52
CA TRP A 386 0.71 -9.99 -4.06
C TRP A 386 -0.09 -11.16 -3.47
N ALA A 387 -1.16 -11.60 -4.15
CA ALA A 387 -1.94 -12.74 -3.70
C ALA A 387 -1.14 -14.07 -3.68
N VAL A 388 -0.06 -14.16 -4.46
CA VAL A 388 0.79 -15.36 -4.54
C VAL A 388 2.20 -15.15 -3.99
N ARG A 389 2.59 -13.92 -3.66
CA ARG A 389 3.92 -13.57 -3.11
C ARG A 389 3.87 -12.90 -1.75
N GLY A 390 2.69 -12.50 -1.25
CA GLY A 390 2.54 -11.98 0.11
C GLY A 390 2.80 -13.05 1.17
N ARG A 391 2.98 -12.61 2.41
CA ARG A 391 3.08 -13.49 3.58
C ARG A 391 1.68 -13.91 4.03
N ALA A 392 1.48 -15.19 4.34
CA ALA A 392 0.20 -15.65 4.88
C ALA A 392 -0.04 -15.11 6.32
N PRO A 393 -1.30 -14.85 6.72
CA PRO A 393 -2.50 -14.81 5.87
C PRO A 393 -2.42 -13.65 4.88
N ILE A 394 -2.81 -13.89 3.63
CA ILE A 394 -2.75 -12.89 2.57
C ILE A 394 -3.85 -11.85 2.79
N PHE A 395 -3.47 -10.58 2.81
CA PHE A 395 -4.40 -9.48 2.99
C PHE A 395 -4.09 -8.32 2.06
N ASN A 396 -4.71 -8.33 0.89
CA ASN A 396 -4.76 -7.20 -0.03
C ASN A 396 -6.08 -6.47 0.12
N TYR A 397 -6.08 -5.16 -0.05
CA TYR A 397 -7.32 -4.40 -0.09
C TYR A 397 -7.23 -3.16 -0.99
N ILE A 398 -8.40 -2.69 -1.41
CA ILE A 398 -8.56 -1.46 -2.18
C ILE A 398 -9.18 -0.43 -1.26
N ASN A 399 -8.53 0.71 -1.10
CA ASN A 399 -9.14 1.89 -0.53
C ASN A 399 -9.86 2.65 -1.64
N HIS A 400 -11.17 2.45 -1.74
CA HIS A 400 -11.99 3.08 -2.76
C HIS A 400 -12.01 4.61 -2.57
N LYS A 401 -11.14 5.28 -3.33
CA LYS A 401 -10.83 6.70 -3.27
C LYS A 401 -10.38 7.18 -4.65
N PHE A 402 -10.83 8.36 -5.05
CA PHE A 402 -10.32 9.05 -6.23
C PHE A 402 -10.09 10.51 -5.89
N THR A 403 -9.10 11.12 -6.53
CA THR A 403 -8.78 12.53 -6.38
C THR A 403 -8.48 13.19 -7.72
N GLU A 404 -8.79 14.48 -7.81
CA GLU A 404 -8.47 15.33 -8.97
C GLU A 404 -7.71 16.57 -8.51
N PRO A 405 -6.66 16.99 -9.25
CA PRO A 405 -5.95 18.21 -8.94
C PRO A 405 -6.86 19.45 -9.01
N THR A 406 -6.79 20.33 -8.02
CA THR A 406 -7.49 21.63 -8.05
C THR A 406 -6.61 22.77 -8.58
N GLY A 407 -5.28 22.63 -8.45
CA GLY A 407 -4.32 23.70 -8.67
C GLY A 407 -4.12 24.66 -7.47
N ASP A 408 -4.91 24.53 -6.39
CA ASP A 408 -4.88 25.43 -5.25
C ASP A 408 -3.89 24.99 -4.15
N PRO A 409 -2.96 25.86 -3.70
CA PRO A 409 -2.12 25.58 -2.54
C PRO A 409 -2.96 25.20 -1.32
N GLY A 410 -2.57 24.14 -0.62
CA GLY A 410 -3.29 23.66 0.57
C GLY A 410 -4.59 22.89 0.31
N ARG A 411 -5.11 22.88 -0.92
CA ARG A 411 -6.18 21.99 -1.36
C ARG A 411 -5.82 21.34 -2.70
N PRO A 412 -4.62 20.75 -2.87
CA PRO A 412 -4.14 20.33 -4.18
C PRO A 412 -5.07 19.32 -4.86
N GLU A 413 -5.94 18.66 -4.12
CA GLU A 413 -6.84 17.63 -4.59
C GLU A 413 -8.28 17.84 -4.10
N MET A 414 -9.24 17.52 -4.96
CA MET A 414 -10.66 17.39 -4.63
C MET A 414 -11.17 16.00 -4.99
N ARG A 415 -12.32 15.62 -4.41
CA ARG A 415 -13.01 14.40 -4.80
C ARG A 415 -13.74 14.64 -6.14
N PRO A 416 -13.46 13.88 -7.21
CA PRO A 416 -14.20 13.97 -8.45
C PRO A 416 -15.64 13.49 -8.26
N ASP A 417 -16.53 13.91 -9.15
CA ASP A 417 -17.79 13.19 -9.37
C ASP A 417 -17.51 11.94 -10.21
N VAL A 418 -18.04 10.80 -9.78
CA VAL A 418 -17.77 9.49 -10.35
C VAL A 418 -19.09 8.75 -10.56
N PRO A 419 -19.39 8.26 -11.78
CA PRO A 419 -20.63 7.55 -12.03
C PRO A 419 -20.77 6.24 -11.23
N TRP A 420 -21.99 5.88 -10.83
CA TRP A 420 -22.28 4.62 -10.13
C TRP A 420 -21.69 3.35 -10.78
N PRO A 421 -21.69 3.18 -12.12
CA PRO A 421 -21.04 2.04 -12.76
C PRO A 421 -19.56 1.86 -12.41
N ILE A 422 -18.81 2.97 -12.33
CA ILE A 422 -17.39 2.94 -11.98
C ILE A 422 -17.21 2.45 -10.55
N HIS A 423 -18.02 2.96 -9.62
CA HIS A 423 -18.01 2.51 -8.22
C HIS A 423 -18.19 0.99 -8.14
N ARG A 424 -19.23 0.45 -8.78
CA ARG A 424 -19.47 -1.00 -8.80
C ARG A 424 -18.36 -1.79 -9.48
N LEU A 425 -17.75 -1.25 -10.55
CA LEU A 425 -16.64 -1.90 -11.23
C LEU A 425 -15.42 -2.06 -10.31
N VAL A 426 -15.09 -1.03 -9.52
CA VAL A 426 -14.01 -1.09 -8.54
C VAL A 426 -14.30 -2.11 -7.44
N LEU A 427 -15.54 -2.12 -6.92
CA LEU A 427 -15.94 -3.12 -5.92
C LEU A 427 -15.91 -4.55 -6.50
N ALA A 428 -16.29 -4.72 -7.76
CA ALA A 428 -16.16 -5.99 -8.45
C ALA A 428 -14.69 -6.41 -8.59
N ALA A 429 -13.77 -5.48 -8.89
CA ALA A 429 -12.34 -5.75 -8.97
C ALA A 429 -11.75 -6.33 -7.68
N ALA A 430 -12.19 -5.81 -6.52
CA ALA A 430 -11.82 -6.36 -5.21
C ALA A 430 -12.19 -7.84 -5.10
N VAL A 431 -13.42 -8.16 -5.49
CA VAL A 431 -13.94 -9.52 -5.46
C VAL A 431 -13.26 -10.42 -6.49
N MET A 432 -12.85 -9.90 -7.66
CA MET A 432 -12.11 -10.68 -8.66
C MET A 432 -10.70 -11.05 -8.18
N THR A 433 -10.07 -10.21 -7.36
CA THR A 433 -8.67 -10.34 -6.93
C THR A 433 -8.49 -10.97 -5.55
N ASN A 434 -9.57 -11.41 -4.89
CA ASN A 434 -9.53 -11.78 -3.47
C ASN A 434 -8.95 -10.66 -2.60
N SER A 435 -9.39 -9.43 -2.84
CA SER A 435 -9.05 -8.28 -2.00
C SER A 435 -10.23 -7.90 -1.11
N ALA A 436 -9.96 -7.27 0.03
CA ALA A 436 -10.98 -6.56 0.79
C ALA A 436 -11.19 -5.13 0.23
N VAL A 437 -12.22 -4.44 0.71
CA VAL A 437 -12.49 -3.04 0.39
C VAL A 437 -12.56 -2.21 1.66
N CYS A 438 -11.83 -1.12 1.70
CA CYS A 438 -12.12 0.01 2.56
C CYS A 438 -12.39 1.24 1.69
N TYR A 439 -12.82 2.36 2.26
CA TYR A 439 -13.23 3.48 1.41
C TYR A 439 -13.17 4.85 2.08
N SER A 440 -12.54 5.79 1.39
CA SER A 440 -12.66 7.22 1.64
C SER A 440 -13.82 7.86 0.87
N TYR A 441 -14.15 7.29 -0.29
CA TYR A 441 -15.28 7.69 -1.12
C TYR A 441 -16.54 6.97 -0.62
N ALA A 442 -17.09 7.45 0.49
CA ALA A 442 -18.34 6.94 1.05
C ALA A 442 -19.56 7.32 0.20
N PRO A 443 -20.56 6.43 0.07
CA PRO A 443 -21.83 6.77 -0.54
C PRO A 443 -22.64 7.67 0.41
N PRO A 444 -23.71 8.33 -0.09
CA PRO A 444 -24.64 9.03 0.77
C PRO A 444 -25.23 8.10 1.86
N PRO A 445 -25.24 8.50 3.15
CA PRO A 445 -25.86 7.70 4.21
C PRO A 445 -27.39 7.64 4.05
N GLU A 446 -28.03 6.54 4.42
CA GLU A 446 -29.50 6.50 4.51
C GLU A 446 -30.03 7.34 5.69
N LYS A 447 -31.35 7.51 5.77
CA LYS A 447 -31.97 8.27 6.86
C LYS A 447 -31.70 7.57 8.20
N GLY A 448 -31.07 8.30 9.12
CA GLY A 448 -30.71 7.80 10.45
C GLY A 448 -29.28 7.26 10.54
N GLU A 449 -28.56 7.16 9.43
CA GLU A 449 -27.16 6.77 9.42
C GLU A 449 -26.24 8.00 9.48
N THR A 450 -25.18 7.89 10.26
CA THR A 450 -24.12 8.90 10.39
C THR A 450 -23.05 8.78 9.30
N PHE A 451 -22.91 7.59 8.70
CA PHE A 451 -21.92 7.28 7.67
C PHE A 451 -22.47 6.20 6.72
N GLY A 452 -22.30 6.41 5.40
CA GLY A 452 -22.85 5.49 4.39
C GLY A 452 -22.00 4.24 4.19
N VAL A 453 -22.65 3.13 3.84
CA VAL A 453 -22.01 1.88 3.40
C VAL A 453 -22.53 1.52 2.02
N TRP A 454 -21.63 1.12 1.12
CA TRP A 454 -21.99 0.74 -0.24
C TRP A 454 -22.88 -0.49 -0.25
N ASP A 455 -23.97 -0.45 -1.02
CA ASP A 455 -24.94 -1.54 -1.11
C ASP A 455 -24.26 -2.87 -1.45
N GLU A 456 -23.30 -2.86 -2.36
CA GLU A 456 -22.57 -4.03 -2.81
C GLU A 456 -21.77 -4.69 -1.67
N LEU A 457 -21.36 -3.96 -0.63
CA LEU A 457 -20.52 -4.46 0.48
C LEU A 457 -21.31 -5.18 1.58
N TRP A 458 -22.63 -4.98 1.64
CA TRP A 458 -23.48 -5.53 2.71
C TRP A 458 -24.90 -5.92 2.25
N MET A 459 -25.06 -6.24 0.97
CA MET A 459 -26.34 -6.70 0.39
C MET A 459 -27.47 -5.65 0.37
N GLY A 460 -27.13 -4.38 0.18
CA GLY A 460 -28.07 -3.27 0.16
C GLY A 460 -28.90 -3.19 1.44
N THR A 461 -30.23 -3.06 1.32
CA THR A 461 -31.11 -2.88 2.48
C THR A 461 -31.23 -4.11 3.41
N ALA A 462 -30.61 -5.24 3.05
CA ALA A 462 -30.58 -6.42 3.91
C ALA A 462 -29.47 -6.35 4.98
N HIS A 463 -28.46 -5.49 4.80
CA HIS A 463 -27.34 -5.28 5.73
C HIS A 463 -26.64 -6.58 6.16
N ARG A 464 -26.44 -7.52 5.23
CA ARG A 464 -25.76 -8.80 5.45
C ARG A 464 -24.34 -8.72 4.96
N LEU A 465 -23.37 -8.85 5.86
CA LEU A 465 -21.96 -9.01 5.51
C LEU A 465 -21.72 -10.39 4.90
N ALA A 466 -20.67 -10.48 4.06
CA ALA A 466 -20.23 -11.74 3.46
C ALA A 466 -21.33 -12.54 2.73
N TYR A 467 -22.36 -11.85 2.22
CA TYR A 467 -23.61 -12.44 1.73
C TYR A 467 -23.48 -13.30 0.46
N LEU A 468 -22.39 -13.17 -0.30
CA LEU A 468 -22.13 -14.04 -1.45
C LEU A 468 -21.69 -15.43 -1.01
N GLY A 469 -21.18 -15.58 0.22
CA GLY A 469 -20.54 -16.80 0.70
C GLY A 469 -19.18 -17.02 0.03
N ARG A 470 -18.75 -18.28 -0.02
CA ARG A 470 -17.44 -18.65 -0.56
C ARG A 470 -17.43 -18.66 -2.08
N PRO A 471 -16.30 -18.33 -2.72
CA PRO A 471 -16.17 -18.45 -4.16
C PRO A 471 -16.22 -19.92 -4.58
N ALA A 472 -17.03 -20.25 -5.58
CA ALA A 472 -17.07 -21.59 -6.18
C ALA A 472 -15.79 -21.92 -6.97
N GLY A 473 -14.98 -20.90 -7.27
CA GLY A 473 -13.71 -21.01 -7.97
C GLY A 473 -13.02 -19.66 -8.18
N PRO A 474 -11.88 -19.64 -8.91
CA PRO A 474 -11.22 -18.40 -9.28
C PRO A 474 -12.10 -17.53 -10.19
N ALA A 475 -11.81 -16.23 -10.23
CA ALA A 475 -12.41 -15.34 -11.21
C ALA A 475 -12.05 -15.81 -12.63
N ARG A 476 -13.03 -15.79 -13.54
CA ARG A 476 -12.86 -16.16 -14.94
C ARG A 476 -12.78 -14.90 -15.79
N ARG A 477 -11.72 -14.78 -16.59
CA ARG A 477 -11.56 -13.76 -17.63
C ARG A 477 -12.11 -14.32 -18.95
N LEU A 478 -13.24 -13.80 -19.40
CA LEU A 478 -13.96 -14.33 -20.57
C LEU A 478 -13.18 -14.15 -21.87
N ALA A 479 -12.28 -13.16 -21.95
CA ALA A 479 -11.38 -13.00 -23.09
C ALA A 479 -10.53 -14.26 -23.35
N ALA A 480 -10.12 -14.97 -22.30
CA ALA A 480 -9.32 -16.19 -22.44
C ALA A 480 -10.09 -17.37 -23.07
N GLU A 481 -11.41 -17.29 -23.17
CA GLU A 481 -12.27 -18.26 -23.86
C GLU A 481 -12.37 -17.96 -25.38
N ALA A 482 -12.00 -16.75 -25.81
CA ALA A 482 -11.94 -16.39 -27.21
C ALA A 482 -10.70 -17.02 -27.90
N PRO A 483 -10.73 -17.24 -29.22
CA PRO A 483 -9.60 -17.82 -29.94
C PRO A 483 -8.29 -17.05 -29.72
N ASP A 484 -7.19 -17.78 -29.51
CA ASP A 484 -5.86 -17.20 -29.49
C ASP A 484 -5.46 -16.73 -30.90
N ARG A 485 -5.22 -15.43 -31.04
CA ARG A 485 -4.84 -14.75 -32.27
C ARG A 485 -3.40 -15.02 -32.68
N LEU A 486 -2.58 -15.57 -31.78
CA LEU A 486 -1.25 -16.08 -32.13
C LEU A 486 -1.32 -17.50 -32.69
N GLY A 487 -2.50 -18.14 -32.73
CA GLY A 487 -2.69 -19.49 -33.28
C GLY A 487 -1.88 -20.57 -32.55
N GLY A 488 -1.60 -20.38 -31.25
CA GLY A 488 -0.74 -21.27 -30.47
C GLY A 488 0.76 -21.12 -30.75
N ALA A 489 1.18 -20.23 -31.65
CA ALA A 489 2.59 -20.06 -32.04
C ALA A 489 3.50 -19.58 -30.90
N ALA A 490 2.93 -19.12 -29.79
CA ALA A 490 3.64 -18.63 -28.61
C ALA A 490 3.27 -19.36 -27.31
N ALA A 491 2.52 -20.48 -27.39
CA ALA A 491 2.12 -21.28 -26.24
C ALA A 491 2.00 -22.78 -26.65
N PRO A 492 3.02 -23.62 -26.36
CA PRO A 492 4.23 -23.32 -25.59
C PRO A 492 5.27 -22.49 -26.37
N PRO A 493 6.20 -21.81 -25.67
CA PRO A 493 7.34 -21.13 -26.29
C PRO A 493 8.21 -22.06 -27.14
N GLY A 494 8.61 -21.58 -28.32
CA GLY A 494 9.47 -22.31 -29.25
C GLY A 494 10.02 -21.40 -30.35
N GLU A 495 10.57 -22.00 -31.40
CA GLU A 495 11.19 -21.30 -32.55
C GLU A 495 10.25 -20.26 -33.20
N ALA A 496 8.94 -20.54 -33.22
CA ALA A 496 7.95 -19.61 -33.78
C ALA A 496 7.83 -18.31 -32.96
N LEU A 497 7.86 -18.39 -31.63
CA LEU A 497 7.91 -17.22 -30.76
C LEU A 497 9.26 -16.52 -30.91
N LEU A 498 10.37 -17.28 -30.88
CA LEU A 498 11.72 -16.74 -30.96
C LEU A 498 11.92 -15.85 -32.19
N LYS A 499 11.45 -16.29 -33.36
CA LYS A 499 11.52 -15.52 -34.63
C LYS A 499 10.73 -14.21 -34.63
N ARG A 500 9.78 -14.04 -33.71
CA ARG A 500 8.97 -12.83 -33.60
C ARG A 500 9.48 -11.85 -32.55
N LEU A 501 10.47 -12.26 -31.75
CA LEU A 501 11.07 -11.42 -30.73
C LEU A 501 12.20 -10.58 -31.32
N SER A 502 12.31 -9.34 -30.85
CA SER A 502 13.36 -8.41 -31.28
C SER A 502 13.67 -7.41 -30.18
N GLY A 503 14.92 -6.96 -30.11
CA GLY A 503 15.34 -5.89 -29.21
C GLY A 503 16.81 -5.56 -29.45
N ASN A 504 17.21 -4.33 -29.14
CA ASN A 504 18.56 -3.85 -29.41
C ASN A 504 19.51 -4.27 -28.28
N GLY A 505 20.66 -4.84 -28.64
CA GLY A 505 21.66 -5.30 -27.64
C GLY A 505 21.15 -6.44 -26.75
N LEU A 506 20.29 -7.30 -27.30
CA LEU A 506 19.71 -8.43 -26.57
C LEU A 506 19.97 -9.74 -27.33
N ARG A 507 20.19 -10.79 -26.56
CA ARG A 507 20.23 -12.18 -27.04
C ARG A 507 19.00 -12.94 -26.56
N PHE A 508 18.40 -13.69 -27.48
CA PHE A 508 17.23 -14.52 -27.22
C PHE A 508 17.62 -16.00 -27.40
N ALA A 509 17.26 -16.84 -26.43
CA ALA A 509 17.52 -18.28 -26.50
C ALA A 509 16.36 -19.06 -25.87
N LEU A 510 16.05 -20.25 -26.40
CA LEU A 510 15.12 -21.16 -25.75
C LEU A 510 15.77 -21.75 -24.50
N ASP A 511 15.02 -21.74 -23.39
CA ASP A 511 15.47 -22.23 -22.09
C ASP A 511 14.28 -22.82 -21.32
N ALA A 512 14.30 -24.14 -21.11
CA ALA A 512 13.32 -24.88 -20.30
C ALA A 512 11.83 -24.52 -20.54
N GLY A 513 11.41 -24.44 -21.80
CA GLY A 513 10.02 -24.12 -22.15
C GLY A 513 9.66 -22.63 -22.06
N ALA A 514 10.66 -21.75 -22.02
CA ALA A 514 10.55 -20.30 -22.11
C ALA A 514 11.59 -19.74 -23.10
N VAL A 515 11.48 -18.46 -23.45
CA VAL A 515 12.54 -17.70 -24.11
C VAL A 515 13.28 -16.89 -23.05
N LYS A 516 14.56 -17.21 -22.84
CA LYS A 516 15.48 -16.39 -22.05
C LYS A 516 15.95 -15.19 -22.88
N VAL A 517 15.84 -14.01 -22.29
CA VAL A 517 16.32 -12.74 -22.84
C VAL A 517 17.46 -12.26 -21.96
N THR A 518 18.61 -11.98 -22.58
CA THR A 518 19.82 -11.52 -21.90
C THR A 518 20.33 -10.24 -22.55
N ALA A 519 20.61 -9.21 -21.74
CA ALA A 519 21.27 -8.02 -22.23
C ALA A 519 22.74 -8.28 -22.57
N ASP A 520 23.23 -7.63 -23.63
CA ASP A 520 24.66 -7.62 -23.97
C ASP A 520 25.43 -6.64 -23.06
N ASP A 521 24.78 -5.55 -22.66
CA ASP A 521 25.30 -4.59 -21.69
C ASP A 521 24.83 -4.96 -20.27
N ALA A 522 25.77 -5.40 -19.41
CA ALA A 522 25.49 -5.73 -18.02
C ALA A 522 25.15 -4.50 -17.14
N SER A 523 25.38 -3.29 -17.64
CA SER A 523 25.05 -2.03 -16.95
C SER A 523 23.73 -1.40 -17.40
N ALA A 524 23.01 -2.03 -18.33
CA ALA A 524 21.73 -1.52 -18.80
C ALA A 524 20.74 -1.36 -17.63
N SER A 525 20.09 -0.18 -17.57
CA SER A 525 19.08 0.12 -16.56
C SER A 525 17.77 -0.62 -16.79
N GLU A 526 17.54 -1.12 -18.00
CA GLU A 526 16.34 -1.86 -18.39
C GLU A 526 16.64 -2.88 -19.51
N ILE A 527 15.86 -3.96 -19.56
CA ILE A 527 15.72 -4.84 -20.74
C ILE A 527 14.42 -4.48 -21.45
N VAL A 528 14.53 -4.09 -22.74
CA VAL A 528 13.38 -3.72 -23.58
C VAL A 528 13.36 -4.54 -24.87
N PHE A 529 12.29 -5.29 -25.08
CA PHE A 529 12.12 -6.07 -26.32
C PHE A 529 10.65 -6.14 -26.75
N ARG A 530 10.45 -6.58 -27.99
CA ARG A 530 9.15 -6.59 -28.65
C ARG A 530 8.77 -7.95 -29.20
N LEU A 531 7.49 -8.31 -29.05
CA LEU A 531 6.84 -9.38 -29.80
C LEU A 531 6.12 -8.77 -31.01
N ARG A 532 6.59 -9.08 -32.21
CA ARG A 532 6.14 -8.42 -33.45
C ARG A 532 4.83 -9.00 -34.00
N GLY A 533 4.01 -8.13 -34.60
CA GLY A 533 2.90 -8.49 -35.49
C GLY A 533 1.79 -9.29 -34.83
N VAL A 534 1.39 -8.94 -33.60
CA VAL A 534 0.25 -9.55 -32.92
C VAL A 534 -1.03 -9.17 -33.66
N PRO A 535 -1.81 -10.13 -34.20
CA PRO A 535 -3.03 -9.82 -34.93
C PRO A 535 -4.12 -9.28 -34.00
N CYS A 536 -4.84 -8.27 -34.48
CA CYS A 536 -5.93 -7.61 -33.78
C CYS A 536 -7.18 -7.63 -34.67
N ASP A 537 -8.31 -8.04 -34.09
CA ASP A 537 -9.62 -8.04 -34.75
C ASP A 537 -10.61 -7.24 -33.91
N GLY A 538 -10.63 -5.92 -34.12
CA GLY A 538 -11.50 -5.00 -33.41
C GLY A 538 -10.79 -4.21 -32.29
N PRO A 539 -11.57 -3.50 -31.47
CA PRO A 539 -11.05 -2.50 -30.53
C PRO A 539 -10.49 -3.07 -29.24
N ASP A 540 -10.73 -4.36 -28.96
CA ASP A 540 -10.32 -5.03 -27.73
C ASP A 540 -9.21 -6.04 -28.00
N LEU A 541 -8.17 -6.02 -27.16
CA LEU A 541 -7.11 -7.02 -27.14
C LEU A 541 -6.71 -7.33 -25.71
N VAL A 542 -6.80 -8.60 -25.31
CA VAL A 542 -6.22 -9.10 -24.06
C VAL A 542 -5.01 -9.95 -24.38
N VAL A 543 -3.87 -9.58 -23.83
CA VAL A 543 -2.64 -10.34 -23.88
C VAL A 543 -2.41 -11.01 -22.52
N ARG A 544 -2.00 -12.27 -22.55
CA ARG A 544 -1.54 -13.02 -21.38
C ARG A 544 -0.09 -13.41 -21.61
N ALA A 545 0.80 -13.11 -20.68
CA ALA A 545 2.20 -13.46 -20.77
C ALA A 545 2.72 -13.99 -19.45
N THR A 546 3.33 -15.17 -19.46
CA THR A 546 4.05 -15.69 -18.29
C THR A 546 5.45 -15.11 -18.24
N LEU A 547 5.80 -14.45 -17.14
CA LEU A 547 7.05 -13.74 -16.94
C LEU A 547 7.84 -14.36 -15.78
N ARG A 548 9.18 -14.32 -15.89
CA ARG A 548 10.14 -14.57 -14.81
C ARG A 548 11.32 -13.63 -14.97
N ALA A 549 11.97 -13.27 -13.88
CA ALA A 549 13.14 -12.41 -13.89
C ALA A 549 14.17 -12.90 -12.86
N ALA A 550 15.45 -12.90 -13.24
CA ALA A 550 16.53 -13.15 -12.30
C ALA A 550 16.64 -11.94 -11.35
N PRO A 551 17.02 -12.14 -10.08
CA PRO A 551 17.27 -11.04 -9.17
C PRO A 551 18.36 -10.13 -9.74
N LEU A 552 18.29 -8.85 -9.39
CA LEU A 552 19.34 -7.90 -9.72
C LEU A 552 20.58 -8.15 -8.86
N PRO A 553 21.81 -7.87 -9.34
CA PRO A 553 23.02 -8.04 -8.56
C PRO A 553 22.98 -7.15 -7.31
N GLY A 554 23.23 -7.73 -6.13
CA GLY A 554 23.17 -7.02 -4.85
C GLY A 554 21.79 -6.94 -4.21
N TYR A 555 20.75 -7.50 -4.84
CA TYR A 555 19.38 -7.54 -4.32
C TYR A 555 18.99 -8.95 -3.84
N PRO A 556 18.15 -9.06 -2.80
CA PRO A 556 17.65 -10.36 -2.33
C PRO A 556 16.69 -10.98 -3.35
N GLU A 557 16.62 -12.31 -3.38
CA GLU A 557 15.76 -13.05 -4.33
C GLU A 557 14.27 -12.70 -4.20
N ALA A 558 13.83 -12.38 -2.98
CA ALA A 558 12.45 -12.00 -2.69
C ALA A 558 12.05 -10.63 -3.27
N MET A 559 13.01 -9.78 -3.62
CA MET A 559 12.72 -8.46 -4.19
C MET A 559 12.46 -8.58 -5.70
N ALA A 560 11.18 -8.59 -6.07
CA ALA A 560 10.77 -8.63 -7.48
C ALA A 560 11.22 -7.38 -8.26
N ARG A 561 11.42 -7.56 -9.56
CA ARG A 561 11.75 -6.51 -10.53
C ARG A 561 10.49 -5.88 -11.08
N LEU A 562 10.53 -4.58 -11.30
CA LEU A 562 9.47 -3.88 -12.01
C LEU A 562 9.41 -4.36 -13.46
N ALA A 563 8.20 -4.65 -13.94
CA ALA A 563 7.98 -5.04 -15.32
C ALA A 563 6.76 -4.31 -15.91
N HIS A 564 6.77 -4.09 -17.22
CA HIS A 564 5.64 -3.55 -17.96
C HIS A 564 5.37 -4.37 -19.22
N VAL A 565 4.08 -4.51 -19.55
CA VAL A 565 3.62 -5.06 -20.83
C VAL A 565 2.75 -4.00 -21.50
N GLY A 566 3.05 -3.66 -22.74
CA GLY A 566 2.34 -2.59 -23.45
C GLY A 566 2.29 -2.77 -24.97
N ILE A 567 1.60 -1.86 -25.65
CA ILE A 567 1.70 -1.70 -27.10
C ILE A 567 2.86 -0.76 -27.39
N ALA A 568 3.81 -1.22 -28.21
CA ALA A 568 4.97 -0.46 -28.61
C ALA A 568 4.57 0.82 -29.37
N LYS A 569 5.38 1.87 -29.25
CA LYS A 569 5.28 3.03 -30.15
C LYS A 569 5.61 2.58 -31.59
N PRO A 570 4.69 2.74 -32.57
CA PRO A 570 4.96 2.38 -33.95
C PRO A 570 6.03 3.29 -34.56
N GLU A 571 6.76 2.76 -35.55
CA GLU A 571 7.64 3.54 -36.42
C GLU A 571 6.77 4.18 -37.53
N GLY A 572 6.02 5.24 -37.22
CA GLY A 572 5.13 5.92 -38.18
C GLY A 572 3.93 6.64 -37.56
N GLU A 573 2.95 7.05 -38.39
CA GLU A 573 1.72 7.69 -37.94
C GLU A 573 0.90 6.79 -37.00
N LEU A 574 0.41 7.36 -35.89
CA LEU A 574 -0.29 6.65 -34.84
C LEU A 574 -1.73 6.34 -35.26
N VAL A 575 -2.02 5.06 -35.52
CA VAL A 575 -3.40 4.56 -35.55
C VAL A 575 -3.85 4.12 -34.15
N THR A 576 -2.99 3.41 -33.40
CA THR A 576 -3.23 2.99 -32.01
C THR A 576 -2.23 3.67 -31.08
N ALA A 577 -2.69 4.28 -29.99
CA ALA A 577 -1.83 4.94 -29.02
C ALA A 577 -1.05 3.93 -28.16
N PRO A 578 0.22 4.20 -27.82
CA PRO A 578 0.97 3.36 -26.89
C PRO A 578 0.37 3.44 -25.48
N VAL A 579 0.23 2.29 -24.84
CA VAL A 579 -0.17 2.17 -23.43
C VAL A 579 0.56 0.97 -22.84
N ARG A 580 0.90 1.05 -21.56
CA ARG A 580 1.62 0.00 -20.82
C ARG A 580 0.97 -0.23 -19.48
N TYR A 581 0.98 -1.48 -19.04
CA TYR A 581 0.44 -1.91 -17.76
C TYR A 581 1.55 -2.49 -16.91
N MET A 582 1.61 -2.06 -15.66
CA MET A 582 2.62 -2.48 -14.69
C MET A 582 2.34 -3.89 -14.17
N THR A 583 3.41 -4.61 -13.84
CA THR A 583 3.42 -5.87 -13.09
C THR A 583 4.77 -6.06 -12.40
N TRP A 584 4.94 -7.18 -11.72
CA TRP A 584 6.18 -7.59 -11.06
C TRP A 584 6.67 -8.91 -11.66
N ALA A 585 7.99 -9.12 -11.63
CA ALA A 585 8.59 -10.38 -12.05
C ALA A 585 9.72 -10.78 -11.10
N ASP A 586 9.73 -12.04 -10.69
CA ASP A 586 10.74 -12.66 -9.84
C ASP A 586 11.21 -14.00 -10.43
N GLY A 587 11.99 -14.77 -9.67
CA GLY A 587 12.49 -16.06 -10.13
C GLY A 587 11.40 -17.09 -10.46
N GLN A 588 10.18 -16.90 -9.93
CA GLN A 588 9.04 -17.80 -10.09
C GLN A 588 8.11 -17.32 -11.22
N ALA A 589 7.47 -18.26 -11.91
CA ALA A 589 6.55 -17.92 -12.98
C ALA A 589 5.34 -17.13 -12.45
N PHE A 590 5.02 -16.03 -13.14
CA PHE A 590 3.81 -15.25 -12.90
C PHE A 590 3.16 -14.89 -14.23
N THR A 591 1.84 -15.00 -14.34
CA THR A 591 1.13 -14.63 -15.58
C THR A 591 0.55 -13.23 -15.44
N SER A 592 1.09 -12.30 -16.20
CA SER A 592 0.57 -10.95 -16.35
C SER A 592 -0.47 -10.89 -17.46
N HIS A 593 -1.47 -10.03 -17.28
CA HIS A 593 -2.51 -9.72 -18.25
C HIS A 593 -2.40 -8.25 -18.67
N ALA A 594 -2.70 -7.98 -19.94
CA ALA A 594 -2.74 -6.62 -20.48
C ALA A 594 -3.96 -6.46 -21.40
N TYR A 595 -4.92 -5.65 -20.98
CA TYR A 595 -6.16 -5.36 -21.70
C TYR A 595 -6.11 -3.98 -22.35
N PHE A 596 -6.08 -3.98 -23.68
CA PHE A 596 -6.10 -2.79 -24.51
C PHE A 596 -7.51 -2.60 -25.10
N SER A 597 -8.18 -1.49 -24.76
CA SER A 597 -9.59 -1.27 -25.12
C SER A 597 -9.85 -0.34 -26.32
N ASP A 598 -8.80 0.23 -26.91
CA ASP A 598 -8.87 1.14 -28.06
C ASP A 598 -7.83 0.77 -29.13
N VAL A 599 -7.80 -0.51 -29.51
CA VAL A 599 -6.93 -0.99 -30.59
C VAL A 599 -7.54 -0.64 -31.95
N ARG A 600 -6.85 0.16 -32.75
CA ARG A 600 -7.34 0.62 -34.06
C ARG A 600 -6.55 0.03 -35.23
N SER A 601 -5.38 -0.54 -34.95
CA SER A 601 -4.51 -1.20 -35.92
C SER A 601 -4.91 -2.66 -36.13
N LYS A 602 -4.72 -3.20 -37.34
CA LYS A 602 -4.92 -4.64 -37.63
C LYS A 602 -3.88 -5.55 -36.98
N THR A 603 -2.70 -5.00 -36.71
CA THR A 603 -1.62 -5.68 -36.00
C THR A 603 -0.95 -4.68 -35.07
N VAL A 604 -0.46 -5.15 -33.92
CA VAL A 604 0.34 -4.36 -33.00
C VAL A 604 1.63 -5.10 -32.63
N ASP A 605 2.65 -4.36 -32.26
CA ASP A 605 3.82 -4.92 -31.59
C ASP A 605 3.64 -4.75 -30.09
N LEU A 606 3.88 -5.81 -29.33
CA LEU A 606 3.88 -5.73 -27.87
C LEU A 606 5.28 -5.42 -27.38
N GLU A 607 5.40 -4.53 -26.41
CA GLU A 607 6.65 -4.15 -25.76
C GLU A 607 6.66 -4.70 -24.33
N PHE A 608 7.79 -5.32 -23.97
CA PHE A 608 8.09 -5.80 -22.63
C PHE A 608 9.27 -5.00 -22.11
N VAL A 609 9.12 -4.42 -20.92
CA VAL A 609 10.15 -3.65 -20.24
C VAL A 609 10.39 -4.26 -18.87
N PHE A 610 11.64 -4.57 -18.53
CA PHE A 610 12.04 -5.05 -17.21
C PHE A 610 13.15 -4.17 -16.66
N GLU A 611 13.08 -3.86 -15.37
CA GLU A 611 14.13 -3.14 -14.64
C GLU A 611 15.46 -3.92 -14.62
N GLY A 612 16.56 -3.25 -14.92
CA GLY A 612 17.94 -3.76 -14.90
C GLY A 612 18.31 -4.78 -15.99
N ALA A 613 19.61 -5.08 -16.09
CA ALA A 613 20.20 -5.92 -17.14
C ALA A 613 20.16 -7.43 -16.89
N SER A 614 19.74 -7.88 -15.69
CA SER A 614 19.76 -9.31 -15.37
C SER A 614 18.79 -10.11 -16.24
N PRO A 615 19.10 -11.37 -16.59
CA PRO A 615 18.27 -12.15 -17.50
C PRO A 615 16.80 -12.24 -17.08
N VAL A 616 15.92 -12.30 -18.07
CA VAL A 616 14.47 -12.51 -17.90
C VAL A 616 13.99 -13.65 -18.79
N TRP A 617 12.84 -14.22 -18.48
CA TRP A 617 12.24 -15.28 -19.27
C TRP A 617 10.79 -14.93 -19.61
N ILE A 618 10.43 -15.15 -20.87
CA ILE A 618 9.05 -15.15 -21.33
C ILE A 618 8.60 -16.59 -21.57
N GLY A 619 7.63 -17.03 -20.78
CA GLY A 619 6.90 -18.27 -20.97
C GLY A 619 5.81 -18.14 -22.03
N PRO A 620 4.70 -18.90 -21.93
CA PRO A 620 3.59 -18.82 -22.85
C PRO A 620 3.04 -17.39 -23.01
N VAL A 621 2.75 -17.01 -24.26
CA VAL A 621 2.04 -15.77 -24.60
C VAL A 621 0.81 -16.12 -25.44
N THR A 622 -0.35 -15.58 -25.08
CA THR A 622 -1.58 -15.67 -25.88
C THR A 622 -2.19 -14.29 -26.07
N ALA A 623 -2.92 -14.09 -27.16
CA ALA A 623 -3.58 -12.83 -27.46
C ALA A 623 -5.02 -13.08 -27.90
N HIS A 624 -5.98 -12.35 -27.33
CA HIS A 624 -7.40 -12.59 -27.53
C HIS A 624 -8.08 -11.27 -27.92
N ALA A 625 -8.70 -11.23 -29.10
CA ALA A 625 -9.43 -10.05 -29.56
C ALA A 625 -10.84 -10.02 -28.95
N ALA A 626 -10.91 -9.69 -27.66
CA ALA A 626 -12.12 -9.69 -26.84
C ALA A 626 -11.91 -8.78 -25.62
N PRO A 627 -12.98 -8.15 -25.07
CA PRO A 627 -12.88 -7.36 -23.86
C PRO A 627 -12.53 -8.25 -22.67
N ASP A 628 -11.79 -7.71 -21.69
CA ASP A 628 -11.43 -8.42 -20.45
C ASP A 628 -12.60 -8.52 -19.45
N ALA A 629 -13.79 -8.86 -19.94
CA ALA A 629 -14.96 -9.09 -19.11
C ALA A 629 -14.71 -10.24 -18.14
N MET A 630 -15.08 -10.06 -16.88
CA MET A 630 -14.84 -11.03 -15.81
C MET A 630 -16.12 -11.46 -15.12
N VAL A 631 -16.12 -12.71 -14.64
CA VAL A 631 -17.19 -13.28 -13.82
C VAL A 631 -16.59 -14.09 -12.69
N ARG A 632 -17.22 -14.02 -11.52
CA ARG A 632 -16.92 -14.91 -10.41
C ARG A 632 -18.21 -15.42 -9.79
N VAL A 633 -18.27 -16.73 -9.62
CA VAL A 633 -19.43 -17.45 -9.06
C VAL A 633 -19.16 -17.77 -7.61
N PHE A 634 -20.15 -17.56 -6.76
CA PHE A 634 -20.12 -17.81 -5.32
C PHE A 634 -21.23 -18.76 -4.90
N GLU A 635 -21.17 -19.26 -3.67
CA GLU A 635 -22.23 -20.09 -3.07
C GLU A 635 -23.61 -19.45 -3.20
N HIS A 636 -23.73 -18.14 -2.98
CA HIS A 636 -25.03 -17.43 -2.91
C HIS A 636 -25.20 -16.29 -3.92
N GLY A 637 -24.27 -16.16 -4.87
CA GLY A 637 -24.40 -15.16 -5.93
C GLY A 637 -23.38 -15.26 -7.05
N VAL A 638 -23.40 -14.24 -7.90
CA VAL A 638 -22.49 -14.06 -9.04
C VAL A 638 -22.11 -12.59 -9.12
N VAL A 639 -20.83 -12.30 -9.34
CA VAL A 639 -20.33 -10.96 -9.61
C VAL A 639 -19.82 -10.89 -11.05
N LEU A 640 -20.20 -9.83 -11.76
CA LEU A 640 -19.83 -9.55 -13.15
C LEU A 640 -19.05 -8.23 -13.19
N ALA A 641 -18.01 -8.16 -14.02
CA ALA A 641 -17.25 -6.93 -14.25
C ALA A 641 -17.04 -6.72 -15.75
N ASN A 642 -17.41 -5.53 -16.23
CA ASN A 642 -17.13 -5.07 -17.59
C ASN A 642 -16.15 -3.89 -17.56
N PRO A 643 -14.84 -4.12 -17.75
CA PRO A 643 -13.86 -3.04 -17.84
C PRO A 643 -13.83 -2.38 -19.23
N SER A 644 -14.66 -2.82 -20.18
CA SER A 644 -14.70 -2.23 -21.52
C SER A 644 -15.40 -0.88 -21.52
N PRO A 645 -14.98 0.10 -22.33
CA PRO A 645 -15.76 1.31 -22.60
C PRO A 645 -17.00 1.05 -23.48
N ARG A 646 -17.31 -0.22 -23.77
CA ARG A 646 -18.47 -0.65 -24.55
C ARG A 646 -19.37 -1.58 -23.72
N PRO A 647 -20.68 -1.67 -24.02
CA PRO A 647 -21.55 -2.64 -23.36
C PRO A 647 -21.09 -4.09 -23.57
N GLN A 648 -21.29 -4.93 -22.55
CA GLN A 648 -20.95 -6.35 -22.58
C GLN A 648 -22.13 -7.19 -22.13
N THR A 649 -22.51 -8.18 -22.94
CA THR A 649 -23.54 -9.17 -22.59
C THR A 649 -22.90 -10.41 -21.96
N PHE A 650 -23.48 -10.85 -20.85
CA PHE A 650 -23.13 -12.06 -20.12
C PHE A 650 -24.25 -13.09 -20.26
N ASP A 651 -23.89 -14.32 -20.63
CA ASP A 651 -24.80 -15.47 -20.70
C ASP A 651 -24.81 -16.19 -19.35
N LEU A 652 -25.80 -15.88 -18.50
CA LEU A 652 -25.90 -16.43 -17.15
C LEU A 652 -26.29 -17.91 -17.16
N ALA A 653 -27.05 -18.37 -18.15
CA ALA A 653 -27.38 -19.80 -18.29
C ALA A 653 -26.12 -20.64 -18.51
N ARG A 654 -25.12 -20.11 -19.23
CA ARG A 654 -23.81 -20.74 -19.41
C ARG A 654 -22.86 -20.51 -18.22
N LEU A 655 -22.83 -19.30 -17.69
CA LEU A 655 -21.84 -18.91 -16.67
C LEU A 655 -22.19 -19.42 -15.27
N ALA A 656 -23.48 -19.59 -14.97
CA ALA A 656 -24.02 -19.98 -13.68
C ALA A 656 -25.22 -20.94 -13.87
N PRO A 657 -25.00 -22.13 -14.45
CA PRO A 657 -26.08 -23.01 -14.91
C PRO A 657 -27.01 -23.44 -13.78
N GLY A 658 -28.32 -23.42 -14.06
CA GLY A 658 -29.36 -23.84 -13.13
C GLY A 658 -29.70 -22.85 -12.01
N ARG A 659 -29.02 -21.69 -11.95
CA ARG A 659 -29.28 -20.68 -10.92
C ARG A 659 -30.34 -19.68 -11.35
N SER A 660 -31.24 -19.37 -10.42
CA SER A 660 -32.16 -18.24 -10.53
C SER A 660 -31.56 -17.06 -9.78
N LEU A 661 -31.23 -15.99 -10.49
CA LEU A 661 -30.51 -14.83 -9.94
C LEU A 661 -31.41 -13.60 -9.89
N ARG A 662 -31.12 -12.71 -8.96
CA ARG A 662 -31.73 -11.38 -8.85
C ARG A 662 -30.69 -10.32 -8.50
N ARG A 663 -31.01 -9.06 -8.78
CA ARG A 663 -30.26 -7.91 -8.29
C ARG A 663 -30.38 -7.84 -6.76
N ILE A 664 -29.37 -7.26 -6.10
CA ILE A 664 -29.55 -6.84 -4.70
C ILE A 664 -30.60 -5.73 -4.63
N ARG A 665 -31.25 -5.57 -3.47
CA ARG A 665 -32.17 -4.46 -3.22
C ARG A 665 -31.38 -3.36 -2.53
N GLY A 666 -31.13 -2.28 -3.25
CA GLY A 666 -30.28 -1.18 -2.86
C GLY A 666 -31.00 -0.11 -2.05
N SER A 667 -30.19 0.72 -1.44
CA SER A 667 -30.59 1.87 -0.64
C SER A 667 -31.18 2.98 -1.52
N SER A 668 -32.06 3.79 -0.96
CA SER A 668 -32.81 4.81 -1.71
C SER A 668 -31.94 5.97 -2.23
N ARG A 669 -30.79 6.22 -1.58
CA ARG A 669 -29.87 7.32 -1.89
C ARG A 669 -28.60 6.91 -2.66
N GLN A 670 -28.53 5.66 -3.12
CA GLN A 670 -27.44 5.13 -3.96
C GLN A 670 -27.94 4.90 -5.39
N ASP A 671 -27.82 3.68 -5.92
CA ASP A 671 -28.34 3.32 -7.25
C ASP A 671 -29.45 2.25 -7.16
N PRO A 672 -30.67 2.63 -6.71
CA PRO A 672 -31.79 1.70 -6.60
C PRO A 672 -32.33 1.21 -7.96
N GLN A 673 -31.93 1.84 -9.07
CA GLN A 673 -32.32 1.39 -10.41
C GLN A 673 -31.52 0.13 -10.79
N THR A 674 -30.20 0.15 -10.59
CA THR A 674 -29.36 -1.03 -10.80
C THR A 674 -29.59 -2.06 -9.69
N ASN A 675 -29.71 -1.62 -8.45
CA ASN A 675 -29.96 -2.45 -7.28
C ASN A 675 -31.46 -2.52 -6.96
N SER A 676 -32.26 -2.95 -7.93
CA SER A 676 -33.73 -2.93 -7.83
C SER A 676 -34.36 -4.11 -7.07
N GLY A 677 -33.58 -5.14 -6.74
CA GLY A 677 -34.10 -6.41 -6.22
C GLY A 677 -34.81 -7.29 -7.27
N ALA A 678 -34.90 -6.84 -8.52
CA ALA A 678 -35.62 -7.55 -9.58
C ALA A 678 -34.89 -8.84 -10.02
N PRO A 679 -35.64 -9.89 -10.43
CA PRO A 679 -35.05 -11.08 -11.03
C PRO A 679 -34.29 -10.72 -12.32
N VAL A 680 -33.23 -11.48 -12.62
CA VAL A 680 -32.44 -11.36 -13.84
C VAL A 680 -32.71 -12.57 -14.72
N GLY A 681 -32.84 -12.33 -16.03
CA GLY A 681 -33.06 -13.40 -17.00
C GLY A 681 -31.82 -14.29 -17.22
N THR A 682 -31.85 -15.09 -18.27
CA THR A 682 -30.72 -15.96 -18.66
C THR A 682 -29.54 -15.19 -19.25
N THR A 683 -29.72 -13.91 -19.59
CA THR A 683 -28.68 -13.00 -20.04
C THR A 683 -28.79 -11.65 -19.34
N VAL A 684 -27.67 -10.95 -19.22
CA VAL A 684 -27.64 -9.57 -18.73
C VAL A 684 -26.58 -8.77 -19.50
N THR A 685 -26.92 -7.54 -19.87
CA THR A 685 -25.97 -6.61 -20.50
C THR A 685 -25.57 -5.55 -19.50
N LEU A 686 -24.27 -5.43 -19.25
CA LEU A 686 -23.70 -4.32 -18.49
C LEU A 686 -23.33 -3.18 -19.43
N GLY A 687 -23.48 -1.95 -18.94
CA GLY A 687 -23.00 -0.76 -19.65
C GLY A 687 -21.47 -0.70 -19.69
N PRO A 688 -20.92 0.33 -20.36
CA PRO A 688 -19.49 0.64 -20.28
C PRO A 688 -19.02 0.77 -18.83
N LYS A 689 -17.85 0.20 -18.53
CA LYS A 689 -17.15 0.38 -17.24
C LYS A 689 -18.05 0.15 -16.03
N ASP A 690 -18.65 -1.04 -15.93
CA ASP A 690 -19.68 -1.35 -14.94
C ASP A 690 -19.42 -2.67 -14.22
N GLY A 691 -19.88 -2.78 -12.98
CA GLY A 691 -19.91 -4.00 -12.19
C GLY A 691 -21.34 -4.35 -11.78
N LEU A 692 -21.64 -5.63 -11.58
CA LEU A 692 -22.94 -6.06 -11.09
C LEU A 692 -22.83 -7.22 -10.11
N PHE A 693 -23.49 -7.05 -8.97
CA PHE A 693 -23.61 -8.05 -7.91
C PHE A 693 -25.00 -8.67 -7.95
N LEU A 694 -25.05 -9.98 -8.17
CA LEU A 694 -26.27 -10.77 -8.24
C LEU A 694 -26.29 -11.77 -7.10
N VAL A 695 -27.47 -12.02 -6.55
CA VAL A 695 -27.71 -12.99 -5.48
C VAL A 695 -28.75 -14.01 -5.93
N ASP A 696 -28.78 -15.18 -5.31
CA ASP A 696 -29.81 -16.18 -5.62
C ASP A 696 -31.21 -15.66 -5.27
N ALA A 697 -32.18 -15.95 -6.14
CA ALA A 697 -33.57 -15.59 -5.95
C ALA A 697 -34.21 -16.31 -4.73
N GLU A 698 -33.70 -17.50 -4.39
CA GLU A 698 -34.17 -18.33 -3.28
C GLU A 698 -33.37 -18.17 -1.99
N ALA A 699 -32.45 -17.20 -1.91
CA ALA A 699 -31.92 -16.72 -0.63
C ALA A 699 -33.06 -16.02 0.14
N ARG A 700 -34.03 -16.82 0.60
CA ARG A 700 -35.09 -16.43 1.53
C ARG A 700 -34.44 -16.15 2.88
N ASP A 701 -35.15 -15.35 3.66
CA ASP A 701 -34.87 -14.95 5.05
C ASP A 701 -34.82 -16.13 6.05
N GLN A 702 -34.03 -17.17 5.74
CA GLN A 702 -33.74 -18.31 6.59
C GLN A 702 -32.23 -18.38 6.78
N MET A 703 -31.80 -18.37 8.05
CA MET A 703 -30.52 -17.92 8.62
C MET A 703 -30.54 -16.43 8.96
#